data_AF-A0A964VW24-F1
#
_entry.id   AF-A0A964VW24-F1
#
_cell.length_a   1.000
_cell.length_b   1.000
_cell.length_c   1.000
_cell.angle_alpha   90.00
_cell.angle_beta   90.00
_cell.angle_gamma   90.00
#
_symmetry.space_group_name_H-M   'P 1'
#
loop_
_entity.id
_entity.type
_entity.pdbx_description
1 polymer ?
#
loop_
_entity_poly.entity_id
_entity_poly.type
_entity_poly.pdbx_seq_one_letter_code
_entity_poly.pdbx_strand_id
1 'polypeptide(L)'
;GLTVACARCHDHKYDPIPTADYYSLYGVLRGNDDQLVTFNEPQDSELAALGFVTGGRRFLGVTHDIIDDRIDVITRGTLGLTVACARCHDHKYDPIPTADYYSLYGVLRGNDDQLLTFNEPQDSQLATLRKKFSDQMRLRRSEANARLRERAGDYLAAQLNLKDYPEEGFDQLLSTRDIIPMSVRRWRDFLNVSATPDHPIFGPWRILIADLHHLPDADWPSAATQALAASRHLAQSWNPRVAAAFAQAPTSRTEVTRRYGDLFTRVDNDWKALREASKKATKPIDPQAGTPAPIDPIALPEPPSEALRRFLHDPASPATVPDTGMVNTEFFYPTDITVELWQLQGAVDRRLIALGVQAALVLVDRPPEPQPVVFRRGSPSQQGPEAPRRFLEVLTGPDRRPFQKGNGRLELARAIASPDNPLTARVMVNRVWQHHFGTGLVKTPSDFGLRAEAPSHPELLDWLALRFVESGWSLKALHRLIVSSAAYQSASQGHDGRSADERNRIQKLDPENRWLAHFPLRRLEFEQLRDALLTASGRLDPRMAGPAVGLLEPNNHRRSVYGFVDRQFLPGVLRTFDFANPDLHVAVRHETTVPQQGLYFLNGTFAADQARSLARSGAALSPTARIHDLHRRLFQRAARPSEITDGLQFVAAAETAPDRPVLPPIGPPEPRLSPWEQYAHVLLLTNEFAFAD
;
A
#
# COMPACT_ATOMS: atom_id res chain seq x y z
N GLY A 1 -2.82 -25.90 -12.75
CA GLY A 1 -2.90 -24.68 -13.58
C GLY A 1 -4.18 -23.96 -13.25
N LEU A 2 -4.09 -22.90 -12.45
CA LEU A 2 -5.24 -22.12 -11.97
C LEU A 2 -5.43 -20.93 -12.92
N THR A 3 -6.49 -20.93 -13.71
CA THR A 3 -6.91 -19.78 -14.51
C THR A 3 -7.62 -18.77 -13.62
N VAL A 4 -6.83 -17.96 -12.91
CA VAL A 4 -7.26 -16.86 -12.03
C VAL A 4 -8.06 -15.77 -12.77
N ALA A 5 -8.01 -15.76 -14.11
CA ALA A 5 -8.71 -14.78 -14.94
C ALA A 5 -10.25 -14.81 -14.81
N CYS A 6 -10.85 -15.94 -14.41
CA CYS A 6 -12.31 -16.10 -14.38
C CYS A 6 -12.97 -15.64 -13.06
N ALA A 7 -12.23 -15.62 -11.94
CA ALA A 7 -12.75 -15.17 -10.63
C ALA A 7 -12.99 -13.65 -10.57
N ARG A 8 -12.59 -12.92 -11.61
CA ARG A 8 -12.78 -11.47 -11.76
C ARG A 8 -14.26 -11.07 -11.88
N CYS A 9 -15.15 -11.99 -12.29
CA CYS A 9 -16.53 -11.66 -12.68
C CYS A 9 -17.64 -12.45 -11.93
N HIS A 10 -17.32 -13.59 -11.32
CA HIS A 10 -18.28 -14.46 -10.62
C HIS A 10 -17.57 -15.53 -9.77
N ASP A 11 -18.23 -16.05 -8.73
CA ASP A 11 -17.71 -17.15 -7.91
C ASP A 11 -17.44 -18.41 -8.74
N HIS A 12 -16.29 -19.06 -8.49
CA HIS A 12 -15.87 -20.23 -9.24
C HIS A 12 -16.72 -21.45 -8.86
N LYS A 13 -17.34 -22.10 -9.86
CA LYS A 13 -18.27 -23.23 -9.65
C LYS A 13 -17.61 -24.49 -9.07
N TYR A 14 -16.28 -24.58 -9.07
CA TYR A 14 -15.53 -25.79 -8.71
C TYR A 14 -14.33 -25.56 -7.75
N ASP A 15 -14.06 -24.32 -7.32
CA ASP A 15 -12.95 -24.00 -6.40
C ASP A 15 -13.49 -23.24 -5.18
N PRO A 16 -12.97 -23.49 -3.95
CA PRO A 16 -13.46 -22.88 -2.72
C PRO A 16 -12.87 -21.48 -2.48
N ILE A 17 -12.51 -20.73 -3.53
CA ILE A 17 -12.03 -19.35 -3.42
C ILE A 17 -13.14 -18.42 -3.94
N PRO A 18 -14.04 -17.93 -3.08
CA PRO A 18 -15.04 -16.95 -3.48
C PRO A 18 -14.37 -15.64 -3.90
N THR A 19 -15.07 -14.84 -4.70
CA THR A 19 -14.62 -13.51 -5.16
C THR A 19 -14.21 -12.59 -3.99
N ALA A 20 -14.79 -12.82 -2.80
CA ALA A 20 -14.45 -12.16 -1.54
C ALA A 20 -12.99 -12.42 -1.06
N ASP A 21 -12.42 -13.60 -1.33
CA ASP A 21 -11.05 -13.94 -0.91
C ASP A 21 -9.99 -13.34 -1.87
N TYR A 22 -10.36 -13.09 -3.14
CA TYR A 22 -9.49 -12.46 -4.16
C TYR A 22 -9.15 -11.00 -3.83
N TYR A 23 -10.04 -10.31 -3.15
CA TYR A 23 -9.93 -8.89 -2.78
C TYR A 23 -9.51 -8.67 -1.31
N SER A 24 -8.79 -9.61 -0.70
CA SER A 24 -8.60 -9.67 0.76
C SER A 24 -7.65 -8.64 1.43
N LEU A 25 -7.34 -7.52 0.76
CA LEU A 25 -6.86 -6.30 1.42
C LEU A 25 -7.44 -5.05 0.74
N TYR A 26 -8.72 -5.17 0.39
CA TYR A 26 -9.53 -4.08 -0.08
C TYR A 26 -10.17 -3.38 1.12
N GLY A 27 -9.77 -2.13 1.36
CA GLY A 27 -10.55 -1.26 2.22
C GLY A 27 -10.46 -1.61 3.70
N VAL A 28 -9.61 -0.91 4.45
CA VAL A 28 -9.90 -0.71 5.88
C VAL A 28 -11.23 0.07 6.02
N LEU A 29 -11.70 0.76 4.96
CA LEU A 29 -12.91 1.59 4.97
C LEU A 29 -13.82 1.24 3.76
N ARG A 30 -15.13 1.05 4.01
CA ARG A 30 -16.17 0.80 2.98
C ARG A 30 -16.49 2.11 2.22
N GLY A 31 -16.64 2.04 0.89
CA GLY A 31 -16.79 3.19 -0.03
C GLY A 31 -18.10 3.98 0.02
N ASN A 32 -19.06 3.56 0.83
CA ASN A 32 -20.08 4.45 1.34
C ASN A 32 -19.71 4.77 2.78
N ASP A 33 -19.04 5.92 2.98
CA ASP A 33 -18.60 6.51 4.24
C ASP A 33 -19.24 5.82 5.45
N ASP A 34 -18.46 5.05 6.26
CA ASP A 34 -18.51 5.05 7.74
C ASP A 34 -18.01 3.80 8.46
N GLN A 35 -17.81 2.66 7.82
CA GLN A 35 -17.56 1.40 8.56
C GLN A 35 -16.16 0.83 8.26
N LEU A 36 -15.47 0.33 9.30
CA LEU A 36 -14.37 -0.61 9.08
C LEU A 36 -14.96 -1.93 8.55
N VAL A 37 -14.44 -2.41 7.42
CA VAL A 37 -15.01 -3.57 6.73
C VAL A 37 -14.79 -4.85 7.54
N THR A 38 -15.86 -5.51 7.96
CA THR A 38 -15.82 -6.92 8.38
C THR A 38 -15.96 -7.80 7.14
N PHE A 39 -15.00 -8.70 6.90
CA PHE A 39 -14.80 -9.49 5.67
C PHE A 39 -15.87 -10.56 5.34
N ASN A 40 -17.16 -10.29 5.61
CA ASN A 40 -18.25 -11.28 5.57
C ASN A 40 -19.31 -11.05 4.47
N GLU A 41 -19.24 -10.01 3.64
CA GLU A 41 -20.23 -9.78 2.57
C GLU A 41 -19.63 -9.45 1.19
N PRO A 42 -20.08 -10.07 0.07
CA PRO A 42 -19.43 -9.99 -1.25
C PRO A 42 -20.05 -8.96 -2.21
N GLN A 43 -20.73 -7.92 -1.74
CA GLN A 43 -21.37 -6.93 -2.62
C GLN A 43 -20.93 -5.51 -2.25
N ASP A 44 -20.08 -4.94 -3.10
CA ASP A 44 -20.18 -3.58 -3.66
C ASP A 44 -18.82 -3.14 -4.24
N SER A 45 -18.87 -2.61 -5.46
CA SER A 45 -17.74 -2.19 -6.31
C SER A 45 -17.04 -0.90 -5.86
N GLU A 46 -17.00 -0.59 -4.57
CA GLU A 46 -16.48 0.69 -4.04
C GLU A 46 -15.37 0.51 -3.01
N LEU A 47 -14.54 -0.51 -3.19
CA LEU A 47 -13.49 -0.80 -2.23
C LEU A 47 -12.16 -0.32 -2.77
N ALA A 48 -11.72 0.84 -2.30
CA ALA A 48 -10.37 1.31 -2.57
C ALA A 48 -9.68 1.90 -1.33
N ALA A 49 -9.08 1.06 -0.46
CA ALA A 49 -7.96 1.51 0.39
C ALA A 49 -6.61 1.42 -0.36
N LEU A 50 -6.64 1.78 -1.63
CA LEU A 50 -5.58 1.55 -2.61
C LEU A 50 -4.42 2.54 -2.50
N GLY A 51 -4.39 3.32 -1.43
CA GLY A 51 -3.30 4.23 -1.09
C GLY A 51 -2.72 4.02 0.30
N PHE A 52 -3.37 3.27 1.21
CA PHE A 52 -2.90 3.16 2.59
C PHE A 52 -1.61 2.31 2.68
N VAL A 53 -1.60 1.13 2.06
CA VAL A 53 -0.45 0.20 2.09
C VAL A 53 0.42 0.24 0.84
N THR A 54 -0.03 0.92 -0.20
CA THR A 54 0.69 1.07 -1.48
C THR A 54 1.28 2.48 -1.63
N GLY A 55 1.17 3.31 -0.58
CA GLY A 55 1.38 4.75 -0.64
C GLY A 55 2.80 5.25 -0.41
N GLY A 56 3.58 4.58 0.45
CA GLY A 56 4.88 5.09 0.93
C GLY A 56 6.01 4.95 -0.09
N ARG A 57 7.22 4.56 0.34
CA ARG A 57 8.48 4.65 -0.42
C ARG A 57 8.63 3.69 -1.63
N ARG A 58 7.53 3.39 -2.32
CA ARG A 58 7.44 2.48 -3.48
C ARG A 58 8.40 2.83 -4.62
N PHE A 59 8.57 4.13 -4.91
CA PHE A 59 9.30 4.59 -6.09
C PHE A 59 10.83 4.51 -5.96
N LEU A 60 11.36 4.05 -4.81
CA LEU A 60 12.79 3.80 -4.63
C LEU A 60 13.25 2.45 -5.22
N GLY A 61 12.32 1.54 -5.54
CA GLY A 61 12.63 0.26 -6.22
C GLY A 61 13.27 -0.81 -5.33
N VAL A 62 13.33 -0.61 -4.01
CA VAL A 62 13.97 -1.55 -3.07
C VAL A 62 12.93 -2.38 -2.34
N THR A 63 12.76 -3.66 -2.73
CA THR A 63 11.69 -4.54 -2.21
C THR A 63 11.67 -4.65 -0.68
N HIS A 64 12.82 -4.79 -0.03
CA HIS A 64 12.89 -4.93 1.43
C HIS A 64 12.40 -3.68 2.16
N ASP A 65 12.72 -2.49 1.65
CA ASP A 65 12.31 -1.22 2.26
C ASP A 65 10.84 -0.90 1.97
N ILE A 66 10.32 -1.34 0.83
CA ILE A 66 8.88 -1.26 0.52
C ILE A 66 8.09 -2.13 1.50
N ILE A 67 8.56 -3.34 1.81
CA ILE A 67 7.88 -4.21 2.77
C ILE A 67 7.99 -3.64 4.19
N ASP A 68 9.17 -3.13 4.58
CA ASP A 68 9.37 -2.48 5.88
C ASP A 68 8.43 -1.29 6.08
N ASP A 69 8.31 -0.40 5.08
CA ASP A 69 7.36 0.72 5.07
C ASP A 69 5.91 0.24 5.23
N ARG A 70 5.53 -0.84 4.54
CA ARG A 70 4.19 -1.43 4.69
C ARG A 70 3.93 -1.98 6.08
N ILE A 71 4.90 -2.69 6.67
CA ILE A 71 4.80 -3.18 8.05
C ILE A 71 4.63 -1.99 8.98
N ASP A 72 5.45 -0.95 8.80
CA ASP A 72 5.44 0.25 9.62
C ASP A 72 4.09 0.99 9.55
N VAL A 73 3.59 1.27 8.34
CA VAL A 73 2.29 1.94 8.12
C VAL A 73 1.14 1.11 8.72
N ILE A 74 1.11 -0.20 8.49
CA ILE A 74 0.06 -1.08 9.01
C ILE A 74 0.10 -1.10 10.54
N THR A 75 1.27 -1.35 11.12
CA THR A 75 1.40 -1.61 12.56
C THR A 75 1.31 -0.34 13.39
N ARG A 76 1.94 0.77 12.96
CA ARG A 76 1.74 2.08 13.62
C ARG A 76 0.32 2.61 13.38
N GLY A 77 -0.19 2.49 12.16
CA GLY A 77 -1.49 2.98 11.76
C GLY A 77 -2.66 2.26 12.44
N THR A 78 -2.61 0.93 12.57
CA THR A 78 -3.76 0.14 13.05
C THR A 78 -3.56 -0.48 14.42
N LEU A 79 -2.32 -0.63 14.89
CA LEU A 79 -2.00 -1.23 16.19
C LEU A 79 -1.32 -0.26 17.14
N GLY A 80 -0.80 0.87 16.65
CA GLY A 80 0.00 1.78 17.47
C GLY A 80 1.28 1.11 17.97
N LEU A 81 1.86 0.18 17.20
CA LEU A 81 3.09 -0.53 17.58
C LEU A 81 4.20 -0.24 16.58
N THR A 82 5.42 -0.02 17.08
CA THR A 82 6.63 0.23 16.27
C THR A 82 7.31 -1.07 15.84
N VAL A 83 6.56 -1.97 15.19
CA VAL A 83 7.05 -3.32 14.82
C VAL A 83 8.26 -3.27 13.89
N ALA A 84 8.36 -2.24 13.02
CA ALA A 84 9.49 -2.07 12.10
C ALA A 84 10.85 -1.96 12.82
N CYS A 85 10.88 -1.49 14.07
CA CYS A 85 12.10 -1.47 14.87
C CYS A 85 12.64 -2.88 15.17
N ALA A 86 11.81 -3.92 15.06
CA ALA A 86 12.22 -5.32 15.25
C ALA A 86 12.91 -5.94 14.02
N ARG A 87 13.09 -5.19 12.92
CA ARG A 87 13.73 -5.65 11.67
C ARG A 87 15.14 -6.20 11.89
N CYS A 88 15.94 -5.53 12.71
CA CYS A 88 17.37 -5.86 12.87
C CYS A 88 17.68 -6.66 14.15
N HIS A 89 16.89 -6.46 15.19
CA HIS A 89 17.02 -7.08 16.50
C HIS A 89 15.65 -7.09 17.20
N ASP A 90 15.46 -7.89 18.25
CA ASP A 90 14.21 -7.87 18.99
C ASP A 90 13.90 -6.45 19.47
N HIS A 91 12.63 -6.05 19.41
CA HIS A 91 12.25 -4.69 19.73
C HIS A 91 12.78 -4.27 21.12
N LYS A 92 13.32 -3.05 21.21
CA LYS A 92 14.12 -2.62 22.38
C LYS A 92 13.33 -2.63 23.70
N TYR A 93 12.03 -2.34 23.64
CA TYR A 93 11.18 -2.15 24.83
C TYR A 93 9.94 -3.04 24.81
N ASP A 94 9.17 -2.98 23.73
CA ASP A 94 8.03 -3.88 23.55
C ASP A 94 8.47 -5.34 23.29
N PRO A 95 7.71 -6.34 23.76
CA PRO A 95 8.03 -7.76 23.60
C PRO A 95 7.68 -8.26 22.18
N ILE A 96 8.29 -7.63 21.18
CA ILE A 96 8.11 -7.95 19.77
C ILE A 96 9.42 -8.58 19.28
N PRO A 97 9.48 -9.91 19.14
CA PRO A 97 10.68 -10.57 18.64
C PRO A 97 10.88 -10.26 17.16
N THR A 98 12.13 -10.28 16.69
CA THR A 98 12.46 -10.16 15.26
C THR A 98 11.71 -11.19 14.41
N ALA A 99 11.44 -12.38 14.96
CA ALA A 99 10.64 -13.39 14.28
C ALA A 99 9.24 -12.89 13.91
N ASP A 100 8.59 -12.08 14.75
CA ASP A 100 7.25 -11.56 14.46
C ASP A 100 7.28 -10.50 13.34
N TYR A 101 8.31 -9.65 13.29
CA TYR A 101 8.54 -8.77 12.14
C TYR A 101 8.67 -9.59 10.86
N TYR A 102 9.46 -10.67 10.87
CA TYR A 102 9.65 -11.50 9.68
C TYR A 102 8.42 -12.36 9.33
N SER A 103 7.58 -12.70 10.30
CA SER A 103 6.26 -13.30 10.07
C SER A 103 5.36 -12.36 9.25
N LEU A 104 5.31 -11.06 9.60
CA LEU A 104 4.57 -10.06 8.81
C LEU A 104 5.23 -9.77 7.47
N TYR A 105 6.56 -9.72 7.43
CA TYR A 105 7.34 -9.57 6.21
C TYR A 105 6.98 -10.65 5.19
N GLY A 106 6.88 -11.92 5.61
CA GLY A 106 6.51 -13.01 4.71
C GLY A 106 5.08 -12.92 4.17
N VAL A 107 4.15 -12.35 4.95
CA VAL A 107 2.80 -12.06 4.48
C VAL A 107 2.84 -11.03 3.36
N LEU A 108 3.53 -9.91 3.59
CA LEU A 108 3.56 -8.77 2.66
C LEU A 108 4.43 -9.02 1.43
N ARG A 109 5.53 -9.76 1.59
CA ARG A 109 6.34 -10.26 0.47
C ARG A 109 5.49 -11.04 -0.49
N GLY A 110 4.58 -11.90 -0.02
CA GLY A 110 3.72 -12.75 -0.84
C GLY A 110 2.65 -12.04 -1.69
N ASN A 111 2.81 -10.74 -1.98
CA ASN A 111 1.85 -9.95 -2.75
C ASN A 111 2.54 -9.19 -3.89
N ASP A 112 1.75 -8.87 -4.91
CA ASP A 112 2.12 -7.99 -6.01
C ASP A 112 1.19 -6.78 -6.07
N ASP A 113 1.72 -5.67 -6.57
CA ASP A 113 0.91 -4.50 -6.91
C ASP A 113 0.27 -4.68 -8.28
N GLN A 114 -1.01 -4.31 -8.41
CA GLN A 114 -1.73 -4.31 -9.67
C GLN A 114 -2.52 -3.02 -9.85
N LEU A 115 -2.36 -2.35 -10.98
CA LEU A 115 -3.19 -1.20 -11.33
C LEU A 115 -4.52 -1.70 -11.91
N LEU A 116 -5.63 -1.39 -11.23
CA LEU A 116 -6.97 -1.62 -11.74
C LEU A 116 -7.55 -0.32 -12.26
N THR A 117 -8.19 -0.41 -13.43
CA THR A 117 -8.85 0.69 -14.11
C THR A 117 -10.37 0.55 -13.99
N PHE A 118 -11.07 1.68 -13.89
CA PHE A 118 -12.51 1.77 -13.72
C PHE A 118 -13.10 2.68 -14.80
N ASN A 119 -14.36 2.41 -15.19
CA ASN A 119 -15.13 3.25 -16.12
C ASN A 119 -14.39 3.58 -17.43
N GLU A 120 -13.66 2.60 -17.97
CA GLU A 120 -12.92 2.81 -19.21
C GLU A 120 -13.86 3.10 -20.38
N PRO A 121 -13.66 4.20 -21.12
CA PRO A 121 -14.41 4.45 -22.34
C PRO A 121 -14.00 3.45 -23.44
N GLN A 122 -14.93 3.14 -24.35
CA GLN A 122 -14.58 2.40 -25.56
C GLN A 122 -13.67 3.28 -26.44
N ASP A 123 -12.40 2.88 -26.56
CA ASP A 123 -11.40 3.59 -27.36
C ASP A 123 -10.61 2.62 -28.23
N SER A 124 -10.74 2.78 -29.56
CA SER A 124 -10.09 1.89 -30.53
C SER A 124 -8.56 2.01 -30.50
N GLN A 125 -8.04 3.20 -30.20
CA GLN A 125 -6.61 3.44 -30.06
C GLN A 125 -6.05 2.72 -28.83
N LEU A 126 -6.69 2.83 -27.67
CA LEU A 126 -6.35 2.12 -26.45
C LEU A 126 -6.38 0.60 -26.66
N ALA A 127 -7.43 0.08 -27.30
CA ALA A 127 -7.53 -1.34 -27.63
C ALA A 127 -6.36 -1.80 -28.53
N THR A 128 -5.99 -0.99 -29.51
CA THR A 128 -4.84 -1.27 -30.40
C THR A 128 -3.52 -1.26 -29.63
N LEU A 129 -3.29 -0.26 -28.77
CA LEU A 129 -2.08 -0.16 -27.95
C LEU A 129 -1.97 -1.33 -26.97
N ARG A 130 -3.07 -1.70 -26.31
CA ARG A 130 -3.13 -2.86 -25.40
C ARG A 130 -2.86 -4.16 -26.12
N LYS A 131 -3.47 -4.37 -27.29
CA LYS A 131 -3.22 -5.55 -28.10
C LYS A 131 -1.74 -5.62 -28.50
N LYS A 132 -1.16 -4.50 -28.96
CA LYS A 132 0.27 -4.44 -29.31
C LYS A 132 1.16 -4.77 -28.11
N PHE A 133 0.89 -4.19 -26.95
CA PHE A 133 1.63 -4.47 -25.72
C PHE A 133 1.48 -5.94 -25.29
N SER A 134 0.25 -6.46 -25.24
CA SER A 134 -0.02 -7.85 -24.85
C SER A 134 0.62 -8.85 -25.81
N ASP A 135 0.56 -8.62 -27.11
CA ASP A 135 1.17 -9.47 -28.12
C ASP A 135 2.70 -9.46 -27.99
N GLN A 136 3.31 -8.28 -27.77
CA GLN A 136 4.75 -8.19 -27.54
C GLN A 136 5.18 -8.84 -26.22
N MET A 137 4.48 -8.59 -25.11
CA MET A 137 4.73 -9.27 -23.85
C MET A 137 4.65 -10.80 -24.01
N ARG A 138 3.64 -11.30 -24.73
CA ARG A 138 3.47 -12.75 -24.97
C ARG A 138 4.63 -13.31 -25.78
N LEU A 139 5.08 -12.60 -26.81
CA LEU A 139 6.24 -12.98 -27.61
C LEU A 139 7.52 -13.01 -26.77
N ARG A 140 7.86 -11.89 -26.12
CA ARG A 140 9.08 -11.75 -25.31
C ARG A 140 9.11 -12.74 -24.15
N ARG A 141 7.97 -12.96 -23.49
CA ARG A 141 7.86 -14.00 -22.45
C ARG A 141 8.07 -15.40 -23.01
N SER A 142 7.54 -15.71 -24.19
CA SER A 142 7.78 -17.00 -24.84
C SER A 142 9.26 -17.23 -25.16
N GLU A 143 9.96 -16.19 -25.65
CA GLU A 143 11.40 -16.22 -25.92
C GLU A 143 12.21 -16.41 -24.62
N ALA A 144 11.88 -15.65 -23.57
CA ALA A 144 12.50 -15.78 -22.26
C ALA A 144 12.27 -17.17 -21.65
N ASN A 145 11.05 -17.71 -21.73
CA ASN A 145 10.73 -19.06 -21.29
C ASN A 145 11.53 -20.13 -22.04
N ALA A 146 11.71 -19.98 -23.36
CA ALA A 146 12.52 -20.90 -24.14
C ALA A 146 13.98 -20.89 -23.65
N ARG A 147 14.55 -19.69 -23.43
CA ARG A 147 15.89 -19.51 -22.85
C ARG A 147 16.00 -20.14 -21.45
N LEU A 148 15.00 -19.93 -20.58
CA LEU A 148 15.00 -20.49 -19.24
C LEU A 148 15.05 -22.03 -19.24
N ARG A 149 14.28 -22.66 -20.13
CA ARG A 149 14.21 -24.12 -20.27
C ARG A 149 15.48 -24.71 -20.90
N GLU A 150 15.96 -24.10 -21.98
CA GLU A 150 17.20 -24.52 -22.65
C GLU A 150 18.39 -24.51 -21.69
N ARG A 151 18.39 -23.56 -20.75
CA ARG A 151 19.47 -23.36 -19.78
C ARG A 151 19.14 -23.85 -18.38
N ALA A 152 18.14 -24.70 -18.19
CA ALA A 152 17.75 -25.21 -16.88
C ALA A 152 18.93 -25.84 -16.12
N GLY A 153 19.82 -26.56 -16.83
CA GLY A 153 21.06 -27.11 -16.26
C GLY A 153 22.03 -26.05 -15.74
N ASP A 154 22.16 -24.91 -16.43
CA ASP A 154 23.03 -23.82 -16.00
C ASP A 154 22.49 -23.15 -14.72
N TYR A 155 21.17 -22.98 -14.60
CA TYR A 155 20.56 -22.43 -13.39
C TYR A 155 20.70 -23.35 -12.18
N LEU A 156 20.69 -24.67 -12.40
CA LEU A 156 21.05 -25.66 -11.39
C LEU A 156 22.53 -25.58 -11.04
N ALA A 157 23.43 -25.45 -12.03
CA ALA A 157 24.86 -25.26 -11.78
C ALA A 157 25.14 -24.00 -10.95
N ALA A 158 24.41 -22.90 -11.21
CA ALA A 158 24.50 -21.65 -10.45
C ALA A 158 24.16 -21.82 -8.95
N GLN A 159 23.37 -22.84 -8.57
CA GLN A 159 23.07 -23.13 -7.16
C GLN A 159 24.31 -23.54 -6.35
N LEU A 160 25.37 -24.02 -7.02
CA LEU A 160 26.63 -24.36 -6.36
C LEU A 160 27.44 -23.11 -5.96
N ASN A 161 27.12 -21.94 -6.51
CA ASN A 161 27.83 -20.68 -6.29
C ASN A 161 26.87 -19.51 -6.05
N LEU A 162 25.88 -19.67 -5.17
CA LEU A 162 24.87 -18.63 -4.89
C LEU A 162 25.43 -17.27 -4.45
N LYS A 163 26.64 -17.24 -3.90
CA LYS A 163 27.35 -16.00 -3.52
C LYS A 163 27.58 -15.05 -4.71
N ASP A 164 27.64 -15.58 -5.93
CA ASP A 164 27.83 -14.79 -7.16
C ASP A 164 26.52 -14.15 -7.64
N TYR A 165 25.39 -14.49 -6.99
CA TYR A 165 24.05 -14.02 -7.32
C TYR A 165 23.33 -13.48 -6.06
N PRO A 166 23.83 -12.38 -5.47
CA PRO A 166 23.27 -11.83 -4.24
C PRO A 166 21.80 -11.40 -4.42
N GLU A 167 21.06 -11.31 -3.30
CA GLU A 167 19.70 -10.75 -3.31
C GLU A 167 19.71 -9.23 -3.58
N GLU A 168 20.77 -8.55 -3.12
CA GLU A 168 20.96 -7.11 -3.32
C GLU A 168 22.03 -6.88 -4.40
N GLY A 169 21.67 -6.18 -5.48
CA GLY A 169 22.58 -5.85 -6.57
C GLY A 169 21.87 -5.21 -7.76
N PHE A 170 22.65 -4.60 -8.66
CA PHE A 170 22.16 -4.13 -9.96
C PHE A 170 22.33 -5.25 -11.00
N ASP A 171 21.30 -6.07 -11.15
CA ASP A 171 21.28 -7.11 -12.18
C ASP A 171 21.16 -6.45 -13.56
N GLN A 172 22.25 -6.43 -14.33
CA GLN A 172 22.23 -6.03 -15.74
C GLN A 172 22.37 -7.23 -16.65
N LEU A 173 21.39 -7.41 -17.54
CA LEU A 173 21.42 -8.41 -18.60
C LEU A 173 21.86 -7.71 -19.89
N LEU A 174 23.14 -7.88 -20.23
CA LEU A 174 23.75 -7.29 -21.42
C LEU A 174 23.45 -8.13 -22.67
N SER A 175 23.22 -9.44 -22.51
CA SER A 175 22.95 -10.34 -23.62
C SER A 175 22.01 -11.50 -23.26
N THR A 176 21.53 -12.19 -24.30
CA THR A 176 20.78 -13.45 -24.16
C THR A 176 21.64 -14.63 -23.66
N ARG A 177 22.97 -14.47 -23.61
CA ARG A 177 23.90 -15.49 -23.10
C ARG A 177 24.16 -15.38 -21.60
N ASP A 178 23.75 -14.30 -20.96
CA ASP A 178 24.00 -14.08 -19.53
C ASP A 178 23.12 -15.03 -18.70
N ILE A 179 23.57 -15.42 -17.51
CA ILE A 179 22.69 -16.11 -16.56
C ILE A 179 21.76 -15.08 -15.95
N ILE A 180 20.46 -15.36 -15.91
CA ILE A 180 19.46 -14.46 -15.30
C ILE A 180 19.51 -14.63 -13.77
N PRO A 181 20.03 -13.66 -12.99
CA PRO A 181 20.18 -13.82 -11.54
C PRO A 181 18.83 -14.02 -10.84
N MET A 182 17.78 -13.34 -11.31
CA MET A 182 16.42 -13.54 -10.82
C MET A 182 15.95 -14.99 -10.98
N SER A 183 16.31 -15.67 -12.07
CA SER A 183 15.98 -17.08 -12.26
C SER A 183 16.82 -17.99 -11.34
N VAL A 184 18.10 -17.66 -11.11
CA VAL A 184 18.93 -18.37 -10.11
C VAL A 184 18.27 -18.34 -8.73
N ARG A 185 17.80 -17.16 -8.30
CA ARG A 185 17.10 -17.00 -7.01
C ARG A 185 15.77 -17.75 -6.98
N ARG A 186 15.01 -17.78 -8.08
CA ARG A 186 13.79 -18.60 -8.17
C ARG A 186 14.05 -20.10 -8.11
N TRP A 187 15.11 -20.59 -8.76
CA TRP A 187 15.54 -21.98 -8.65
C TRP A 187 15.94 -22.33 -7.22
N ARG A 188 16.70 -21.46 -6.55
CA ARG A 188 17.05 -21.60 -5.12
C ARG A 188 15.80 -21.75 -4.26
N ASP A 189 14.86 -20.81 -4.38
CA ASP A 189 13.64 -20.78 -3.58
C ASP A 189 12.77 -22.01 -3.85
N PHE A 190 12.62 -22.42 -5.11
CA PHE A 190 11.91 -23.64 -5.48
C PHE A 190 12.55 -24.90 -4.90
N LEU A 191 13.87 -25.06 -5.05
CA LEU A 191 14.58 -26.26 -4.57
C LEU A 191 14.55 -26.36 -3.05
N ASN A 192 14.66 -25.24 -2.34
CA ASN A 192 14.59 -25.22 -0.87
C ASN A 192 13.22 -25.67 -0.34
N VAL A 193 12.14 -25.41 -1.08
CA VAL A 193 10.76 -25.77 -0.68
C VAL A 193 10.35 -27.13 -1.17
N SER A 194 10.57 -27.37 -2.45
CA SER A 194 9.95 -28.50 -3.15
C SER A 194 10.86 -29.72 -3.16
N ALA A 195 12.17 -29.59 -3.03
CA ALA A 195 13.06 -30.76 -3.07
C ALA A 195 13.05 -31.48 -1.71
N THR A 196 12.14 -32.44 -1.56
CA THR A 196 12.17 -33.45 -0.48
C THR A 196 12.88 -34.72 -0.98
N PRO A 197 13.42 -35.58 -0.09
CA PRO A 197 14.13 -36.80 -0.50
C PRO A 197 13.29 -37.75 -1.39
N ASP A 198 11.97 -37.74 -1.23
CA ASP A 198 10.99 -38.51 -1.98
C ASP A 198 10.41 -37.78 -3.19
N HIS A 199 10.78 -36.51 -3.43
CA HIS A 199 10.23 -35.72 -4.53
C HIS A 199 10.54 -36.38 -5.90
N PRO A 200 9.54 -36.56 -6.79
CA PRO A 200 9.70 -37.34 -8.02
C PRO A 200 10.85 -36.89 -8.94
N ILE A 201 11.11 -35.58 -9.04
CA ILE A 201 12.16 -35.01 -9.89
C ILE A 201 13.43 -34.66 -9.09
N PHE A 202 13.29 -33.94 -7.98
CA PHE A 202 14.39 -33.36 -7.21
C PHE A 202 14.80 -34.15 -5.95
N GLY A 203 14.32 -35.39 -5.76
CA GLY A 203 14.80 -36.27 -4.68
C GLY A 203 16.32 -36.46 -4.68
N PRO A 204 16.95 -36.83 -5.81
CA PRO A 204 18.41 -36.91 -5.91
C PRO A 204 19.09 -35.57 -5.62
N TRP A 205 18.53 -34.45 -6.07
CA TRP A 205 19.05 -33.11 -5.76
C TRP A 205 19.10 -32.86 -4.26
N ARG A 206 18.00 -33.14 -3.54
CA ARG A 206 17.93 -32.98 -2.09
C ARG A 206 19.04 -33.77 -1.39
N ILE A 207 19.15 -35.06 -1.73
CA ILE A 207 20.09 -35.98 -1.10
C ILE A 207 21.54 -35.65 -1.43
N LEU A 208 21.84 -35.31 -2.68
CA LEU A 208 23.23 -35.19 -3.17
C LEU A 208 23.79 -33.78 -3.06
N ILE A 209 22.95 -32.75 -3.17
CA ILE A 209 23.37 -31.35 -3.12
C ILE A 209 23.02 -30.73 -1.78
N ALA A 210 21.73 -30.71 -1.42
CA ALA A 210 21.30 -29.97 -0.25
C ALA A 210 21.73 -30.63 1.08
N ASP A 211 21.59 -31.95 1.24
CA ASP A 211 21.98 -32.63 2.49
C ASP A 211 23.51 -32.70 2.65
N LEU A 212 24.25 -32.73 1.54
CA LEU A 212 25.72 -32.82 1.52
C LEU A 212 26.42 -31.48 1.25
N HIS A 213 25.72 -30.34 1.33
CA HIS A 213 26.27 -29.02 0.97
C HIS A 213 27.48 -28.61 1.83
N HIS A 214 27.56 -29.11 3.06
CA HIS A 214 28.60 -28.76 4.04
C HIS A 214 29.92 -29.51 3.85
N LEU A 215 29.94 -30.57 3.04
CA LEU A 215 31.13 -31.41 2.87
C LEU A 215 32.15 -30.78 1.89
N PRO A 216 33.46 -30.89 2.12
CA PRO A 216 34.48 -30.56 1.12
C PRO A 216 34.32 -31.40 -0.16
N ASP A 217 34.77 -30.87 -1.31
CA ASP A 217 34.69 -31.57 -2.60
C ASP A 217 35.44 -32.91 -2.63
N ALA A 218 36.51 -33.06 -1.84
CA ALA A 218 37.30 -34.29 -1.77
C ALA A 218 36.54 -35.46 -1.11
N ASP A 219 35.70 -35.16 -0.11
CA ASP A 219 34.98 -36.17 0.68
C ASP A 219 33.60 -36.50 0.08
N TRP A 220 33.08 -35.59 -0.74
CA TRP A 220 31.74 -35.67 -1.29
C TRP A 220 31.46 -36.94 -2.12
N PRO A 221 32.35 -37.46 -2.99
CA PRO A 221 32.04 -38.63 -3.83
C PRO A 221 31.72 -39.91 -3.02
N SER A 222 32.46 -40.13 -1.93
CA SER A 222 32.23 -41.26 -1.03
C SER A 222 30.89 -41.10 -0.31
N ALA A 223 30.62 -39.90 0.23
CA ALA A 223 29.37 -39.57 0.91
C ALA A 223 28.15 -39.68 -0.04
N ALA A 224 28.28 -39.22 -1.28
CA ALA A 224 27.24 -39.30 -2.31
C ALA A 224 26.87 -40.77 -2.61
N THR A 225 27.87 -41.65 -2.68
CA THR A 225 27.66 -43.10 -2.89
C THR A 225 26.88 -43.72 -1.73
N GLN A 226 27.25 -43.39 -0.49
CA GLN A 226 26.57 -43.89 0.71
C GLN A 226 25.14 -43.35 0.82
N ALA A 227 24.94 -42.05 0.57
CA ALA A 227 23.65 -41.39 0.63
C ALA A 227 22.66 -41.96 -0.41
N LEU A 228 23.10 -42.17 -1.65
CA LEU A 228 22.25 -42.83 -2.67
C LEU A 228 21.94 -44.28 -2.32
N ALA A 229 22.91 -45.02 -1.77
CA ALA A 229 22.68 -46.39 -1.34
C ALA A 229 21.64 -46.47 -0.21
N ALA A 230 21.71 -45.57 0.78
CA ALA A 230 20.74 -45.47 1.87
C ALA A 230 19.33 -45.08 1.37
N SER A 231 19.28 -44.22 0.35
CA SER A 231 18.02 -43.70 -0.21
C SER A 231 17.41 -44.59 -1.31
N ARG A 232 17.91 -45.82 -1.54
CA ARG A 232 17.35 -46.73 -2.56
C ARG A 232 15.86 -47.00 -2.41
N HIS A 233 15.34 -47.03 -1.19
CA HIS A 233 13.92 -47.23 -0.94
C HIS A 233 13.06 -46.05 -1.45
N LEU A 234 13.62 -44.83 -1.44
CA LEU A 234 12.98 -43.62 -1.98
C LEU A 234 13.03 -43.58 -3.51
N ALA A 235 13.97 -44.27 -4.15
CA ALA A 235 14.09 -44.27 -5.61
C ALA A 235 12.84 -44.80 -6.34
N GLN A 236 11.96 -45.52 -5.64
CA GLN A 236 10.66 -45.97 -6.16
C GLN A 236 9.65 -44.84 -6.34
N SER A 237 9.76 -43.75 -5.56
CA SER A 237 8.92 -42.55 -5.73
C SER A 237 9.46 -41.60 -6.79
N TRP A 238 10.70 -41.80 -7.25
CA TRP A 238 11.32 -40.97 -8.27
C TRP A 238 10.78 -41.28 -9.66
N ASN A 239 10.76 -40.26 -10.50
CA ASN A 239 10.50 -40.40 -11.92
C ASN A 239 11.50 -41.41 -12.53
N PRO A 240 11.06 -42.42 -13.31
CA PRO A 240 11.96 -43.46 -13.83
C PRO A 240 13.15 -42.94 -14.63
N ARG A 241 13.00 -41.84 -15.37
CA ARG A 241 14.10 -41.21 -16.13
C ARG A 241 15.13 -40.58 -15.19
N VAL A 242 14.67 -40.00 -14.09
CA VAL A 242 15.53 -39.45 -13.02
C VAL A 242 16.22 -40.58 -12.27
N ALA A 243 15.49 -41.61 -11.85
CA ALA A 243 16.06 -42.78 -11.18
C ALA A 243 17.15 -43.45 -12.04
N ALA A 244 16.91 -43.60 -13.35
CA ALA A 244 17.91 -44.13 -14.28
C ALA A 244 19.15 -43.22 -14.38
N ALA A 245 18.97 -41.89 -14.42
CA ALA A 245 20.08 -40.95 -14.47
C ALA A 245 20.95 -40.94 -13.19
N PHE A 246 20.40 -41.39 -12.06
CA PHE A 246 21.08 -41.48 -10.77
C PHE A 246 21.26 -42.92 -10.27
N ALA A 247 21.14 -43.92 -11.15
CA ALA A 247 21.35 -45.33 -10.81
C ALA A 247 22.78 -45.62 -10.32
N GLN A 248 23.76 -44.83 -10.81
CA GLN A 248 25.13 -44.81 -10.32
C GLN A 248 25.41 -43.49 -9.64
N ALA A 249 26.22 -43.52 -8.58
CA ALA A 249 26.61 -42.32 -7.86
C ALA A 249 27.40 -41.36 -8.77
N PRO A 250 27.04 -40.07 -8.81
CA PRO A 250 27.85 -39.06 -9.49
C PRO A 250 29.20 -38.85 -8.77
N THR A 251 30.20 -38.47 -9.55
CA THR A 251 31.59 -38.26 -9.11
C THR A 251 31.85 -36.84 -8.61
N SER A 252 30.96 -35.89 -8.93
CA SER A 252 31.05 -34.50 -8.44
C SER A 252 29.67 -33.83 -8.39
N ARG A 253 29.57 -32.72 -7.65
CA ARG A 253 28.37 -31.86 -7.61
C ARG A 253 28.01 -31.32 -9.00
N THR A 254 29.00 -30.95 -9.79
CA THR A 254 28.83 -30.49 -11.18
C THR A 254 28.24 -31.59 -12.07
N GLU A 255 28.58 -32.86 -11.81
CA GLU A 255 27.97 -33.96 -12.56
C GLU A 255 26.47 -34.10 -12.26
N VAL A 256 26.03 -33.82 -11.03
CA VAL A 256 24.59 -33.81 -10.68
C VAL A 256 23.84 -32.78 -11.53
N THR A 257 24.35 -31.55 -11.59
CA THR A 257 23.71 -30.46 -12.34
C THR A 257 23.71 -30.75 -13.84
N ARG A 258 24.80 -31.31 -14.37
CA ARG A 258 24.91 -31.78 -15.76
C ARG A 258 23.89 -32.88 -16.09
N ARG A 259 23.72 -33.89 -15.23
CA ARG A 259 22.75 -34.97 -15.44
C ARG A 259 21.31 -34.45 -15.48
N TYR A 260 20.95 -33.50 -14.62
CA TYR A 260 19.65 -32.81 -14.70
C TYR A 260 19.52 -31.98 -15.98
N GLY A 261 20.58 -31.25 -16.38
CA GLY A 261 20.63 -30.52 -17.65
C GLY A 261 20.33 -31.43 -18.84
N ASP A 262 21.04 -32.55 -18.97
CA ASP A 262 20.83 -33.53 -20.04
C ASP A 262 19.41 -34.10 -20.06
N LEU A 263 18.79 -34.33 -18.89
CA LEU A 263 17.40 -34.78 -18.80
C LEU A 263 16.43 -33.71 -19.32
N PHE A 264 16.55 -32.48 -18.83
CA PHE A 264 15.65 -31.40 -19.22
C PHE A 264 15.82 -30.98 -20.68
N THR A 265 17.05 -30.89 -21.17
CA THR A 265 17.33 -30.58 -22.59
C THR A 265 16.75 -31.63 -23.52
N ARG A 266 16.86 -32.93 -23.20
CA ARG A 266 16.24 -34.00 -24.01
C ARG A 266 14.72 -33.87 -24.05
N VAL A 267 14.09 -33.72 -22.89
CA VAL A 267 12.63 -33.61 -22.78
C VAL A 267 12.08 -32.37 -23.50
N ASP A 268 12.76 -31.22 -23.37
CA ASP A 268 12.36 -29.99 -24.08
C ASP A 268 12.55 -30.12 -25.61
N ASN A 269 13.60 -30.81 -26.06
CA ASN A 269 13.80 -31.10 -27.49
C ASN A 269 12.76 -32.06 -28.05
N ASP A 270 12.44 -33.14 -27.33
CA ASP A 270 11.38 -34.08 -27.72
C ASP A 270 10.02 -33.36 -27.82
N TRP A 271 9.74 -32.46 -26.88
CA TRP A 271 8.55 -31.64 -26.88
C TRP A 271 8.49 -30.68 -28.08
N LYS A 272 9.60 -29.98 -28.38
CA LYS A 272 9.70 -29.12 -29.57
C LYS A 272 9.46 -29.92 -30.86
N ALA A 273 10.07 -31.10 -30.98
CA ALA A 273 9.88 -31.99 -32.12
C ALA A 273 8.41 -32.44 -32.26
N LEU A 274 7.76 -32.82 -31.16
CA LEU A 274 6.34 -33.20 -31.14
C LEU A 274 5.44 -32.04 -31.56
N ARG A 275 5.70 -30.81 -31.07
CA ARG A 275 4.93 -29.62 -31.48
C ARG A 275 5.05 -29.33 -32.97
N GLU A 276 6.26 -29.42 -33.52
CA GLU A 276 6.49 -29.20 -34.96
C GLU A 276 5.84 -30.30 -35.81
N ALA A 277 5.88 -31.57 -35.36
CA ALA A 277 5.16 -32.65 -36.00
C ALA A 277 3.64 -32.44 -35.96
N SER A 278 3.10 -31.98 -34.81
CA SER A 278 1.68 -31.71 -34.63
C SER A 278 1.17 -30.57 -35.52
N LYS A 279 1.96 -29.52 -35.76
CA LYS A 279 1.59 -28.44 -36.69
C LYS A 279 1.38 -28.95 -38.13
N LYS A 280 2.06 -30.02 -38.51
CA LYS A 280 2.02 -30.62 -39.85
C LYS A 280 0.97 -31.73 -39.98
N ALA A 281 0.34 -32.13 -38.88
CA ALA A 281 -0.62 -33.24 -38.85
C ALA A 281 -2.05 -32.76 -39.10
N THR A 282 -2.78 -33.48 -39.95
CA THR A 282 -4.21 -33.24 -40.24
C THR A 282 -5.15 -33.79 -39.17
N LYS A 283 -4.62 -34.55 -38.20
CA LYS A 283 -5.34 -35.16 -37.07
C LYS A 283 -4.63 -34.84 -35.74
N PRO A 284 -5.35 -34.73 -34.62
CA PRO A 284 -4.75 -34.51 -33.29
C PRO A 284 -3.77 -35.64 -32.94
N ILE A 285 -2.58 -35.28 -32.44
CA ILE A 285 -1.59 -36.21 -31.92
C ILE A 285 -1.82 -36.33 -30.40
N ASP A 286 -2.91 -36.98 -30.00
CA ASP A 286 -3.29 -37.11 -28.59
C ASP A 286 -3.10 -38.55 -28.08
N PRO A 287 -2.11 -38.82 -27.20
CA PRO A 287 -1.96 -40.11 -26.52
C PRO A 287 -3.06 -40.38 -25.48
N GLN A 288 -3.85 -39.37 -25.09
CA GLN A 288 -4.96 -39.43 -24.12
C GLN A 288 -6.35 -39.46 -24.77
N ALA A 289 -6.44 -39.73 -26.08
CA ALA A 289 -7.71 -39.80 -26.79
C ALA A 289 -8.71 -40.75 -26.08
N GLY A 290 -9.70 -40.18 -25.39
CA GLY A 290 -10.69 -40.91 -24.59
C GLY A 290 -10.83 -40.49 -23.12
N THR A 291 -9.99 -39.60 -22.59
CA THR A 291 -10.19 -39.06 -21.23
C THR A 291 -11.10 -37.82 -21.22
N PRO A 292 -11.98 -37.66 -20.21
CA PRO A 292 -12.78 -36.44 -20.07
C PRO A 292 -11.86 -35.27 -19.73
N ALA A 293 -11.74 -34.31 -20.66
CA ALA A 293 -10.96 -33.06 -20.53
C ALA A 293 -9.42 -33.23 -20.46
N PRO A 294 -8.74 -33.53 -21.58
CA PRO A 294 -7.28 -33.43 -21.65
C PRO A 294 -6.80 -31.99 -21.41
N ILE A 295 -5.76 -31.83 -20.58
CA ILE A 295 -5.22 -30.54 -20.11
C ILE A 295 -4.38 -29.83 -21.19
N ASP A 296 -3.73 -30.61 -22.06
CA ASP A 296 -2.96 -30.16 -23.23
C ASP A 296 -3.44 -30.99 -24.45
N PRO A 297 -3.56 -30.41 -25.66
CA PRO A 297 -4.08 -31.11 -26.84
C PRO A 297 -3.11 -32.16 -27.41
N ILE A 298 -1.89 -32.21 -26.91
CA ILE A 298 -0.82 -33.17 -27.25
C ILE A 298 0.04 -33.41 -26.00
N ALA A 299 0.57 -34.62 -25.82
CA ALA A 299 1.46 -34.97 -24.70
C ALA A 299 2.63 -35.82 -25.19
N LEU A 300 3.76 -35.81 -24.48
CA LEU A 300 4.82 -36.77 -24.77
C LEU A 300 4.30 -38.20 -24.54
N PRO A 301 4.62 -39.16 -25.43
CA PRO A 301 4.02 -40.50 -25.38
C PRO A 301 4.46 -41.31 -24.16
N GLU A 302 5.64 -41.02 -23.61
CA GLU A 302 6.15 -41.68 -22.42
C GLU A 302 5.76 -40.92 -21.15
N PRO A 303 5.02 -41.52 -20.20
CA PRO A 303 4.62 -40.84 -18.97
C PRO A 303 5.77 -40.24 -18.14
N PRO A 304 6.95 -40.89 -18.00
CA PRO A 304 8.09 -40.29 -17.31
C PRO A 304 8.60 -39.00 -17.97
N SER A 305 8.65 -38.97 -19.30
CA SER A 305 9.12 -37.82 -20.07
C SER A 305 8.08 -36.70 -20.04
N GLU A 306 6.79 -37.04 -20.11
CA GLU A 306 5.68 -36.09 -19.96
C GLU A 306 5.66 -35.42 -18.57
N ALA A 307 5.95 -36.16 -17.50
CA ALA A 307 6.03 -35.58 -16.16
C ALA A 307 7.16 -34.53 -16.03
N LEU A 308 8.32 -34.76 -16.65
CA LEU A 308 9.42 -33.79 -16.70
C LEU A 308 9.06 -32.58 -17.57
N ARG A 309 8.36 -32.79 -18.70
CA ARG A 309 7.87 -31.69 -19.55
C ARG A 309 6.85 -30.84 -18.81
N ARG A 310 5.90 -31.47 -18.12
CA ARG A 310 4.92 -30.77 -17.26
C ARG A 310 5.61 -29.85 -16.27
N PHE A 311 6.63 -30.35 -15.58
CA PHE A 311 7.42 -29.51 -14.67
C PHE A 311 8.11 -28.33 -15.38
N LEU A 312 8.77 -28.53 -16.54
CA LEU A 312 9.45 -27.44 -17.25
C LEU A 312 8.50 -26.37 -17.80
N HIS A 313 7.26 -26.76 -18.09
CA HIS A 313 6.25 -25.88 -18.68
C HIS A 313 5.20 -25.39 -17.69
N ASP A 314 5.23 -25.86 -16.44
CA ASP A 314 4.31 -25.40 -15.41
C ASP A 314 4.50 -23.89 -15.18
N PRO A 315 3.42 -23.09 -15.09
CA PRO A 315 3.52 -21.67 -14.78
C PRO A 315 4.23 -21.35 -13.44
N ALA A 316 4.18 -22.27 -12.47
CA ALA A 316 4.86 -22.13 -11.18
C ALA A 316 6.34 -22.56 -11.23
N SER A 317 6.76 -23.21 -12.32
CA SER A 317 8.14 -23.68 -12.50
C SER A 317 9.14 -22.52 -12.48
N PRO A 318 10.32 -22.70 -11.87
CA PRO A 318 11.42 -21.73 -12.02
C PRO A 318 11.93 -21.60 -13.47
N ALA A 319 11.55 -22.54 -14.36
CA ALA A 319 11.83 -22.49 -15.80
C ALA A 319 10.80 -21.67 -16.61
N THR A 320 9.82 -21.04 -15.95
CA THR A 320 8.79 -20.20 -16.59
C THR A 320 8.78 -18.81 -15.96
N VAL A 321 8.89 -17.76 -16.76
CA VAL A 321 8.66 -16.37 -16.37
C VAL A 321 7.22 -16.21 -15.89
N PRO A 322 6.96 -15.61 -14.72
CA PRO A 322 5.60 -15.49 -14.18
C PRO A 322 4.73 -14.63 -15.11
N ASP A 323 3.45 -14.95 -15.17
CA ASP A 323 2.48 -14.14 -15.91
C ASP A 323 1.99 -12.95 -15.08
N THR A 324 2.91 -12.06 -14.74
CA THR A 324 2.65 -10.83 -13.99
C THR A 324 3.00 -9.60 -14.82
N GLY A 325 2.70 -8.41 -14.29
CA GLY A 325 2.98 -7.14 -14.95
C GLY A 325 4.46 -6.92 -15.27
N MET A 326 4.73 -5.97 -16.16
CA MET A 326 6.09 -5.63 -16.62
C MET A 326 7.04 -5.32 -15.44
N VAL A 327 6.56 -4.53 -14.47
CA VAL A 327 7.32 -4.15 -13.26
C VAL A 327 7.83 -5.35 -12.44
N ASN A 328 7.17 -6.51 -12.52
CA ASN A 328 7.57 -7.72 -11.79
C ASN A 328 8.38 -8.70 -12.64
N THR A 329 8.47 -8.48 -13.96
CA THR A 329 9.10 -9.42 -14.91
C THR A 329 10.26 -8.82 -15.68
N GLU A 330 10.53 -7.52 -15.55
CA GLU A 330 11.61 -6.83 -16.27
C GLU A 330 12.98 -7.51 -16.11
N PHE A 331 13.28 -8.04 -14.92
CA PHE A 331 14.54 -8.74 -14.59
C PHE A 331 14.77 -10.05 -15.37
N PHE A 332 13.79 -10.53 -16.14
CA PHE A 332 13.95 -11.70 -17.01
C PHE A 332 14.34 -11.33 -18.45
N TYR A 333 14.32 -10.06 -18.80
CA TYR A 333 14.55 -9.59 -20.16
C TYR A 333 15.86 -8.78 -20.25
N PRO A 334 16.58 -8.86 -21.38
CA PRO A 334 17.68 -7.92 -21.67
C PRO A 334 17.23 -6.46 -21.62
N THR A 335 18.18 -5.53 -21.42
CA THR A 335 17.89 -4.10 -21.24
C THR A 335 17.13 -3.48 -22.41
N ASP A 336 17.47 -3.82 -23.65
CA ASP A 336 16.80 -3.31 -24.86
C ASP A 336 15.33 -3.76 -24.95
N ILE A 337 15.06 -5.03 -24.65
CA ILE A 337 13.69 -5.58 -24.57
C ILE A 337 12.92 -4.93 -23.42
N THR A 338 13.57 -4.71 -22.29
CA THR A 338 12.96 -4.03 -21.14
C THR A 338 12.52 -2.61 -21.51
N VAL A 339 13.38 -1.85 -22.20
CA VAL A 339 13.06 -0.51 -22.70
C VAL A 339 11.90 -0.55 -23.71
N GLU A 340 11.91 -1.51 -24.65
CA GLU A 340 10.83 -1.70 -25.62
C GLU A 340 9.47 -1.89 -24.91
N LEU A 341 9.41 -2.82 -23.97
CA LEU A 341 8.18 -3.17 -23.25
C LEU A 341 7.68 -2.02 -22.37
N TRP A 342 8.56 -1.29 -21.69
CA TRP A 342 8.20 -0.10 -20.92
C TRP A 342 7.68 1.04 -21.80
N GLN A 343 8.21 1.22 -23.01
CA GLN A 343 7.68 2.21 -23.96
C GLN A 343 6.26 1.87 -24.39
N LEU A 344 5.97 0.58 -24.63
CA LEU A 344 4.64 0.09 -24.99
C LEU A 344 3.64 0.22 -23.83
N GLN A 345 4.03 -0.18 -22.62
CA GLN A 345 3.22 0.03 -21.41
C GLN A 345 2.95 1.52 -21.19
N GLY A 346 3.98 2.37 -21.27
CA GLY A 346 3.83 3.82 -21.11
C GLY A 346 2.95 4.46 -22.19
N ALA A 347 2.86 3.89 -23.39
CA ALA A 347 1.91 4.34 -24.40
C ALA A 347 0.46 4.02 -24.02
N VAL A 348 0.20 2.85 -23.42
CA VAL A 348 -1.10 2.50 -22.84
C VAL A 348 -1.44 3.46 -21.69
N ASP A 349 -0.51 3.67 -20.77
CA ASP A 349 -0.73 4.52 -19.59
C ASP A 349 -1.01 5.97 -19.96
N ARG A 350 -0.23 6.55 -20.89
CA ARG A 350 -0.48 7.91 -21.40
C ARG A 350 -1.86 8.02 -22.06
N ARG A 351 -2.32 6.98 -22.77
CA ARG A 351 -3.66 7.00 -23.37
C ARG A 351 -4.75 6.92 -22.30
N LEU A 352 -4.59 6.07 -21.28
CA LEU A 352 -5.52 5.99 -20.14
C LEU A 352 -5.64 7.34 -19.42
N ILE A 353 -4.51 8.00 -19.15
CA ILE A 353 -4.47 9.33 -18.53
C ILE A 353 -5.18 10.36 -19.43
N ALA A 354 -4.89 10.36 -20.74
CA ALA A 354 -5.54 11.29 -21.68
C ALA A 354 -7.05 11.08 -21.81
N LEU A 355 -7.53 9.85 -21.57
CA LEU A 355 -8.96 9.52 -21.54
C LEU A 355 -9.62 9.84 -20.18
N GLY A 356 -8.85 10.30 -19.19
CA GLY A 356 -9.36 10.55 -17.84
C GLY A 356 -9.80 9.27 -17.12
N VAL A 357 -9.23 8.11 -17.48
CA VAL A 357 -9.56 6.83 -16.85
C VAL A 357 -9.17 6.86 -15.38
N GLN A 358 -10.12 6.50 -14.53
CA GLN A 358 -9.86 6.33 -13.11
C GLN A 358 -9.15 5.00 -12.90
N ALA A 359 -8.10 5.01 -12.09
CA ALA A 359 -7.35 3.82 -11.78
C ALA A 359 -6.91 3.83 -10.32
N ALA A 360 -6.68 2.65 -9.76
CA ALA A 360 -6.22 2.50 -8.40
C ALA A 360 -5.36 1.26 -8.22
N LEU A 361 -4.38 1.36 -7.33
CA LEU A 361 -3.33 0.37 -7.14
C LEU A 361 -3.69 -0.62 -6.03
N VAL A 362 -3.91 -1.88 -6.36
CA VAL A 362 -4.31 -2.95 -5.44
C VAL A 362 -3.14 -3.86 -5.11
N LEU A 363 -3.23 -4.52 -3.96
CA LEU A 363 -2.39 -5.68 -3.65
C LEU A 363 -3.15 -6.95 -3.99
N VAL A 364 -2.50 -7.83 -4.75
CA VAL A 364 -2.97 -9.18 -5.06
C VAL A 364 -2.02 -10.21 -4.49
N ASP A 365 -2.58 -11.32 -3.97
CA ASP A 365 -1.75 -12.41 -3.47
C ASP A 365 -1.02 -13.10 -4.63
N ARG A 366 0.28 -13.33 -4.44
CA ARG A 366 1.04 -14.26 -5.26
C ARG A 366 0.71 -15.71 -4.84
N PRO A 367 1.06 -16.71 -5.68
CA PRO A 367 1.03 -18.11 -5.24
C PRO A 367 1.77 -18.28 -3.89
N PRO A 368 1.37 -19.26 -3.06
CA PRO A 368 1.99 -19.48 -1.75
C PRO A 368 3.51 -19.62 -1.87
N GLU A 369 4.24 -18.83 -1.07
CA GLU A 369 5.70 -18.87 -0.99
C GLU A 369 6.17 -19.67 0.24
N PRO A 370 7.44 -20.17 0.24
CA PRO A 370 8.11 -20.67 1.45
C PRO A 370 7.86 -19.78 2.68
N GLN A 371 7.87 -20.37 3.87
CA GLN A 371 7.89 -19.56 5.09
C GLN A 371 9.11 -18.62 5.05
N PRO A 372 8.95 -17.36 5.47
CA PRO A 372 10.05 -16.42 5.46
C PRO A 372 11.07 -16.82 6.51
N VAL A 373 12.29 -16.31 6.37
CA VAL A 373 13.35 -16.47 7.36
C VAL A 373 13.67 -15.12 7.98
N VAL A 374 14.19 -15.15 9.21
CA VAL A 374 14.75 -13.95 9.84
C VAL A 374 15.99 -13.51 9.08
N PHE A 375 16.12 -12.23 8.74
CA PHE A 375 17.40 -11.68 8.29
C PHE A 375 18.18 -11.18 9.50
N ARG A 376 19.36 -11.76 9.72
CA ARG A 376 20.23 -11.38 10.84
C ARG A 376 20.67 -9.93 10.65
N ARG A 377 20.41 -9.08 11.65
CA ARG A 377 20.68 -7.63 11.58
C ARG A 377 20.02 -6.95 10.36
N GLY A 378 18.91 -7.49 9.89
CA GLY A 378 18.17 -6.94 8.76
C GLY A 378 18.79 -7.19 7.38
N SER A 379 19.90 -7.93 7.29
CA SER A 379 20.61 -8.16 6.02
C SER A 379 20.10 -9.40 5.29
N PRO A 380 19.49 -9.28 4.09
CA PRO A 380 18.95 -10.41 3.34
C PRO A 380 20.00 -11.49 3.00
N SER A 381 21.26 -11.07 2.87
CA SER A 381 22.41 -11.97 2.68
C SER A 381 22.70 -12.89 3.88
N GLN A 382 22.19 -12.57 5.07
CA GLN A 382 22.43 -13.31 6.30
C GLN A 382 21.14 -13.92 6.82
N GLN A 383 20.80 -15.09 6.32
CA GLN A 383 19.58 -15.79 6.73
C GLN A 383 19.71 -16.43 8.12
N GLY A 384 18.61 -16.38 8.86
CA GLY A 384 18.42 -16.90 10.21
C GLY A 384 17.37 -18.02 10.23
N PRO A 385 16.79 -18.31 11.41
CA PRO A 385 15.73 -19.31 11.53
C PRO A 385 14.48 -18.92 10.75
N GLU A 386 13.65 -19.91 10.43
CA GLU A 386 12.32 -19.72 9.85
C GLU A 386 11.42 -18.89 10.79
N ALA A 387 10.61 -18.01 10.19
CA ALA A 387 9.63 -17.19 10.88
C ALA A 387 8.23 -17.46 10.28
N PRO A 388 7.50 -18.50 10.73
CA PRO A 388 6.21 -18.85 10.15
C PRO A 388 5.27 -17.65 10.07
N ARG A 389 4.58 -17.44 8.96
CA ARG A 389 3.60 -16.35 8.79
C ARG A 389 2.51 -16.48 9.85
N ARG A 390 2.42 -15.52 10.76
CA ARG A 390 1.47 -15.49 11.88
C ARG A 390 1.34 -14.06 12.40
N PHE A 391 0.36 -13.83 13.27
CA PHE A 391 0.19 -12.52 13.91
C PHE A 391 1.17 -12.34 15.09
N LEU A 392 1.15 -11.13 15.69
CA LEU A 392 2.08 -10.76 16.75
C LEU A 392 1.81 -11.54 18.06
N GLU A 393 2.86 -12.06 18.68
CA GLU A 393 2.81 -12.77 19.96
C GLU A 393 2.20 -11.93 21.06
N VAL A 394 2.63 -10.66 21.16
CA VAL A 394 2.15 -9.74 22.19
C VAL A 394 0.62 -9.54 22.17
N LEU A 395 -0.04 -9.79 21.04
CA LEU A 395 -1.49 -9.65 20.89
C LEU A 395 -2.25 -10.98 20.90
N THR A 396 -1.59 -12.11 20.64
CA THR A 396 -2.27 -13.42 20.47
C THR A 396 -1.76 -14.52 21.40
N GLY A 397 -0.72 -14.22 22.19
CA GLY A 397 -0.09 -15.16 23.10
C GLY A 397 0.87 -16.14 22.42
N PRO A 398 1.52 -17.00 23.24
CA PRO A 398 2.54 -17.93 22.76
C PRO A 398 1.96 -19.06 21.88
N ASP A 399 0.68 -19.42 22.07
CA ASP A 399 0.01 -20.52 21.36
C ASP A 399 -0.54 -20.11 19.97
N ARG A 400 -0.15 -18.94 19.47
CA ARG A 400 -0.58 -18.43 18.16
C ARG A 400 -0.21 -19.39 17.04
N ARG A 401 -1.16 -19.60 16.13
CA ARG A 401 -0.98 -20.52 15.00
C ARG A 401 -0.49 -19.79 13.75
N PRO A 402 0.32 -20.45 12.91
CA PRO A 402 0.60 -19.97 11.57
C PRO A 402 -0.67 -19.79 10.74
N PHE A 403 -0.68 -18.77 9.90
CA PHE A 403 -1.67 -18.54 8.86
C PHE A 403 -1.66 -19.71 7.87
N GLN A 404 -2.85 -20.12 7.43
CA GLN A 404 -3.03 -21.36 6.66
C GLN A 404 -3.44 -21.11 5.20
N LYS A 405 -3.97 -19.93 4.86
CA LYS A 405 -4.51 -19.62 3.54
C LYS A 405 -3.58 -18.70 2.75
N GLY A 406 -3.13 -19.17 1.59
CA GLY A 406 -2.30 -18.37 0.69
C GLY A 406 -1.01 -17.90 1.37
N ASN A 407 -0.72 -16.61 1.24
CA ASN A 407 0.37 -15.95 1.98
C ASN A 407 -0.11 -15.29 3.29
N GLY A 408 -1.33 -15.57 3.77
CA GLY A 408 -1.82 -15.11 5.08
C GLY A 408 -2.30 -13.65 5.14
N ARG A 409 -2.45 -12.97 4.00
CA ARG A 409 -2.84 -11.55 3.95
C ARG A 409 -4.24 -11.29 4.52
N LEU A 410 -5.23 -12.09 4.11
CA LEU A 410 -6.60 -12.01 4.66
C LEU A 410 -6.63 -12.29 6.17
N GLU A 411 -5.85 -13.29 6.60
CA GLU A 411 -5.77 -13.69 8.00
C GLU A 411 -5.13 -12.60 8.85
N LEU A 412 -4.09 -11.93 8.34
CA LEU A 412 -3.50 -10.75 8.96
C LEU A 412 -4.54 -9.61 9.09
N ALA A 413 -5.29 -9.32 8.02
CA ALA A 413 -6.30 -8.26 8.05
C ALA A 413 -7.42 -8.57 9.06
N ARG A 414 -7.87 -9.83 9.13
CA ARG A 414 -8.84 -10.31 10.13
C ARG A 414 -8.29 -10.25 11.56
N ALA A 415 -7.01 -10.56 11.76
CA ALA A 415 -6.37 -10.47 13.07
C ALA A 415 -6.28 -9.02 13.56
N ILE A 416 -5.95 -8.08 12.66
CA ILE A 416 -5.93 -6.64 12.95
C ILE A 416 -7.34 -6.17 13.32
N ALA A 417 -8.34 -6.43 12.47
CA ALA A 417 -9.73 -5.99 12.69
C ALA A 417 -10.54 -6.91 13.62
N SER A 418 -9.88 -7.76 14.41
CA SER A 418 -10.56 -8.65 15.35
C SER A 418 -11.12 -7.84 16.54
N PRO A 419 -12.36 -8.10 16.99
CA PRO A 419 -12.87 -7.57 18.26
C PRO A 419 -12.01 -7.97 19.47
N ASP A 420 -11.33 -9.10 19.38
CA ASP A 420 -10.43 -9.60 20.43
C ASP A 420 -9.07 -8.89 20.42
N ASN A 421 -8.76 -8.12 19.36
CA ASN A 421 -7.55 -7.31 19.31
C ASN A 421 -7.75 -6.03 20.14
N PRO A 422 -7.01 -5.87 21.25
CA PRO A 422 -7.24 -4.77 22.19
C PRO A 422 -6.72 -3.42 21.71
N LEU A 423 -5.95 -3.36 20.61
CA LEU A 423 -5.30 -2.13 20.16
C LEU A 423 -6.07 -1.42 19.06
N THR A 424 -6.60 -2.13 18.05
CA THR A 424 -7.14 -1.47 16.85
C THR A 424 -8.27 -0.51 17.13
N ALA A 425 -9.21 -0.88 17.99
CA ALA A 425 -10.30 0.02 18.39
C ALA A 425 -9.77 1.24 19.17
N ARG A 426 -8.88 1.04 20.15
CA ARG A 426 -8.29 2.13 20.95
C ARG A 426 -7.50 3.11 20.10
N VAL A 427 -6.70 2.58 19.18
CA VAL A 427 -5.83 3.32 18.28
C VAL A 427 -6.65 4.15 17.29
N MET A 428 -7.76 3.61 16.77
CA MET A 428 -8.70 4.38 15.93
C MET A 428 -9.45 5.46 16.73
N VAL A 429 -10.01 5.09 17.89
CA VAL A 429 -10.71 6.03 18.79
C VAL A 429 -9.80 7.18 19.18
N ASN A 430 -8.55 6.90 19.54
CA ASN A 430 -7.58 7.91 19.92
C ASN A 430 -7.30 8.93 18.81
N ARG A 431 -7.24 8.46 17.55
CA ARG A 431 -7.07 9.35 16.38
C ARG A 431 -8.30 10.19 16.11
N VAL A 432 -9.49 9.59 16.16
CA VAL A 432 -10.74 10.34 16.00
C VAL A 432 -10.88 11.40 17.09
N TRP A 433 -10.54 11.05 18.33
CA TRP A 433 -10.48 11.97 19.44
C TRP A 433 -9.48 13.12 19.19
N GLN A 434 -8.26 12.79 18.78
CA GLN A 434 -7.23 13.77 18.44
C GLN A 434 -7.70 14.75 17.36
N HIS A 435 -8.39 14.29 16.31
CA HIS A 435 -8.89 15.19 15.27
C HIS A 435 -9.94 16.19 15.77
N HIS A 436 -10.71 15.81 16.80
CA HIS A 436 -11.71 16.68 17.43
C HIS A 436 -11.11 17.63 18.47
N PHE A 437 -10.25 17.12 19.34
CA PHE A 437 -9.71 17.85 20.50
C PHE A 437 -8.26 18.34 20.31
N GLY A 438 -7.67 18.16 19.13
CA GLY A 438 -6.26 18.49 18.83
C GLY A 438 -5.24 17.49 19.40
N THR A 439 -5.49 16.93 20.58
CA THR A 439 -4.63 15.93 21.23
C THR A 439 -5.41 14.67 21.57
N GLY A 440 -4.85 13.50 21.26
CA GLY A 440 -5.46 12.20 21.58
C GLY A 440 -5.45 11.90 23.08
N LEU A 441 -6.36 11.03 23.54
CA LEU A 441 -6.35 10.47 24.90
C LEU A 441 -5.01 9.79 25.24
N VAL A 442 -4.31 9.24 24.26
CA VAL A 442 -2.88 8.90 24.29
C VAL A 442 -2.15 9.91 23.40
N LYS A 443 -1.16 10.61 23.96
CA LYS A 443 -0.45 11.70 23.25
C LYS A 443 0.35 11.22 22.04
N THR A 444 0.74 9.95 22.02
CA THR A 444 1.51 9.30 20.96
C THR A 444 0.60 8.44 20.08
N PRO A 445 -0.01 8.96 19.00
CA PRO A 445 -1.11 8.28 18.32
C PRO A 445 -0.68 7.02 17.55
N SER A 446 0.63 6.81 17.41
CA SER A 446 1.24 5.66 16.72
C SER A 446 2.16 4.83 17.61
N ASP A 447 2.15 5.08 18.92
CA ASP A 447 2.90 4.32 19.92
C ASP A 447 2.04 4.14 21.18
N PHE A 448 1.55 2.92 21.35
CA PHE A 448 0.81 2.38 22.49
C PHE A 448 1.65 1.33 23.22
N GLY A 449 2.96 1.29 22.95
CA GLY A 449 3.90 0.36 23.57
C GLY A 449 4.09 0.61 25.06
N LEU A 450 4.90 -0.24 25.70
CA LEU A 450 5.15 -0.24 27.14
C LEU A 450 5.81 1.06 27.66
N ARG A 451 6.36 1.88 26.77
CA ARG A 451 6.96 3.18 27.10
C ARG A 451 6.10 4.37 26.72
N ALA A 452 4.95 4.15 26.11
CA ALA A 452 4.00 5.21 25.84
C ALA A 452 3.45 5.78 27.15
N GLU A 453 3.13 7.08 27.15
CA GLU A 453 2.44 7.69 28.28
C GLU A 453 1.05 7.04 28.42
N ALA A 454 0.64 6.80 29.67
CA ALA A 454 -0.70 6.29 29.94
C ALA A 454 -1.77 7.22 29.35
N PRO A 455 -2.92 6.70 28.92
CA PRO A 455 -4.02 7.54 28.48
C PRO A 455 -4.43 8.51 29.60
N SER A 456 -4.79 9.75 29.27
CA SER A 456 -5.30 10.69 30.28
C SER A 456 -6.60 10.21 30.92
N HIS A 457 -7.44 9.53 30.13
CA HIS A 457 -8.71 8.93 30.58
C HIS A 457 -8.78 7.48 30.08
N PRO A 458 -8.16 6.51 30.79
CA PRO A 458 -8.06 5.13 30.33
C PRO A 458 -9.44 4.45 30.23
N GLU A 459 -10.30 4.67 31.21
CA GLU A 459 -11.66 4.11 31.24
C GLU A 459 -12.52 4.65 30.08
N LEU A 460 -12.36 5.94 29.74
CA LEU A 460 -13.06 6.56 28.61
C LEU A 460 -12.58 5.99 27.27
N LEU A 461 -11.27 5.81 27.11
CA LEU A 461 -10.69 5.20 25.91
C LEU A 461 -11.24 3.79 25.71
N ASP A 462 -11.25 2.97 26.76
CA ASP A 462 -11.75 1.60 26.73
C ASP A 462 -13.25 1.57 26.44
N TRP A 463 -14.02 2.44 27.09
CA TRP A 463 -15.45 2.54 26.85
C TRP A 463 -15.77 2.95 25.40
N LEU A 464 -15.09 3.97 24.87
CA LEU A 464 -15.26 4.39 23.47
C LEU A 464 -14.82 3.30 22.49
N ALA A 465 -13.74 2.58 22.78
CA ALA A 465 -13.27 1.47 21.95
C ALA A 465 -14.30 0.33 21.90
N LEU A 466 -14.88 -0.06 23.04
CA LEU A 466 -15.97 -1.04 23.10
C LEU A 466 -17.19 -0.57 22.31
N ARG A 467 -17.64 0.69 22.50
CA ARG A 467 -18.75 1.27 21.73
C ARG A 467 -18.49 1.29 20.23
N PHE A 468 -17.26 1.58 19.83
CA PHE A 468 -16.86 1.58 18.43
C PHE A 468 -17.02 0.19 17.83
N VAL A 469 -16.52 -0.87 18.50
CA VAL A 469 -16.70 -2.26 18.07
C VAL A 469 -18.19 -2.67 18.06
N GLU A 470 -18.94 -2.40 19.13
CA GLU A 470 -20.38 -2.69 19.25
C GLU A 470 -21.22 -2.06 18.13
N SER A 471 -20.82 -0.87 17.66
CA SER A 471 -21.48 -0.16 16.56
C SER A 471 -21.18 -0.72 15.16
N GLY A 472 -20.48 -1.86 15.08
CA GLY A 472 -19.99 -2.41 13.82
C GLY A 472 -18.85 -1.56 13.24
N TRP A 473 -18.01 -1.01 14.11
CA TRP A 473 -16.87 -0.16 13.74
C TRP A 473 -17.28 1.09 12.93
N SER A 474 -18.39 1.73 13.30
CA SER A 474 -18.91 2.91 12.60
C SER A 474 -18.23 4.20 13.07
N LEU A 475 -17.44 4.82 12.17
CA LEU A 475 -16.85 6.14 12.38
C LEU A 475 -17.93 7.21 12.56
N LYS A 476 -19.02 7.23 11.77
CA LYS A 476 -20.11 8.21 12.01
C LYS A 476 -20.77 8.02 13.37
N ALA A 477 -20.95 6.79 13.85
CA ALA A 477 -21.48 6.56 15.19
C ALA A 477 -20.52 7.11 16.27
N LEU A 478 -19.22 6.84 16.13
CA LEU A 478 -18.19 7.37 17.03
C LEU A 478 -18.10 8.90 16.98
N HIS A 479 -18.06 9.50 15.79
CA HIS A 479 -18.07 10.95 15.62
C HIS A 479 -19.32 11.55 16.27
N ARG A 480 -20.52 11.00 15.99
CA ARG A 480 -21.78 11.46 16.59
C ARG A 480 -21.71 11.43 18.11
N LEU A 481 -21.26 10.31 18.68
CA LEU A 481 -21.12 10.14 20.13
C LEU A 481 -20.21 11.19 20.75
N ILE A 482 -19.07 11.49 20.11
CA ILE A 482 -18.12 12.51 20.58
C ILE A 482 -18.72 13.91 20.44
N VAL A 483 -19.25 14.29 19.27
CA VAL A 483 -19.73 15.66 19.02
C VAL A 483 -21.02 16.00 19.76
N SER A 484 -21.80 15.00 20.18
CA SER A 484 -22.96 15.19 21.06
C SER A 484 -22.63 15.16 22.55
N SER A 485 -21.36 14.99 22.92
CA SER A 485 -20.95 14.95 24.33
C SER A 485 -20.84 16.36 24.92
N ALA A 486 -21.07 16.47 26.23
CA ALA A 486 -20.86 17.73 26.96
C ALA A 486 -19.40 18.22 26.86
N ALA A 487 -18.44 17.29 26.78
CA ALA A 487 -17.02 17.63 26.62
C ALA A 487 -16.74 18.34 25.29
N TYR A 488 -17.32 17.88 24.19
CA TYR A 488 -17.17 18.53 22.88
C TYR A 488 -17.97 19.84 22.79
N GLN A 489 -19.14 19.91 23.42
CA GLN A 489 -20.02 21.08 23.39
C GLN A 489 -19.65 22.18 24.41
N SER A 490 -18.56 21.98 25.16
CA SER A 490 -18.06 22.97 26.12
C SER A 490 -17.41 24.15 25.37
N ALA A 491 -17.50 25.37 25.91
CA ALA A 491 -16.82 26.53 25.32
C ALA A 491 -15.35 26.58 25.72
N SER A 492 -14.45 27.04 24.84
CA SER A 492 -13.01 27.17 25.17
C SER A 492 -12.71 28.24 26.21
N GLN A 493 -13.54 29.30 26.29
CA GLN A 493 -13.41 30.35 27.29
C GLN A 493 -13.86 29.92 28.69
N GLY A 494 -14.28 28.66 28.88
CA GLY A 494 -14.70 28.14 30.18
C GLY A 494 -15.92 28.87 30.76
N HIS A 495 -16.93 29.13 29.92
CA HIS A 495 -18.20 29.75 30.32
C HIS A 495 -19.10 28.75 31.07
N ASP A 496 -18.66 28.32 32.24
CA ASP A 496 -19.34 27.32 33.07
C ASP A 496 -19.73 27.85 34.45
N GLY A 497 -19.73 29.16 34.62
CA GLY A 497 -20.07 29.81 35.89
C GLY A 497 -18.93 29.88 36.91
N ARG A 498 -17.74 29.33 36.62
CA ARG A 498 -16.54 29.47 37.47
C ARG A 498 -16.08 30.93 37.55
N SER A 499 -15.56 31.32 38.71
CA SER A 499 -14.90 32.62 38.91
C SER A 499 -13.57 32.69 38.15
N ALA A 500 -13.05 33.91 37.94
CA ALA A 500 -11.75 34.11 37.31
C ALA A 500 -10.61 33.44 38.10
N ASP A 501 -10.69 33.46 39.43
CA ASP A 501 -9.69 32.83 40.31
C ASP A 501 -9.69 31.30 40.18
N GLU A 502 -10.87 30.69 40.04
CA GLU A 502 -10.99 29.25 39.80
C GLU A 502 -10.40 28.86 38.45
N ARG A 503 -10.72 29.61 37.38
CA ARG A 503 -10.11 29.39 36.05
C ARG A 503 -8.58 29.48 36.11
N ASN A 504 -8.05 30.49 36.80
CA ASN A 504 -6.60 30.67 36.98
C ASN A 504 -5.97 29.51 37.78
N ARG A 505 -6.67 28.94 38.75
CA ARG A 505 -6.20 27.77 39.50
C ARG A 505 -6.17 26.52 38.62
N ILE A 506 -7.23 26.28 37.85
CA ILE A 506 -7.32 25.13 36.93
C ILE A 506 -6.21 25.19 35.88
N GLN A 507 -6.00 26.35 35.25
CA GLN A 507 -4.93 26.53 34.26
C GLN A 507 -3.53 26.29 34.83
N LYS A 508 -3.31 26.54 36.13
CA LYS A 508 -2.03 26.24 36.79
C LYS A 508 -1.85 24.74 37.09
N LEU A 509 -2.95 24.05 37.39
CA LEU A 509 -2.94 22.61 37.69
C LEU A 509 -2.84 21.76 36.41
N ASP A 510 -3.46 22.23 35.33
CA ASP A 510 -3.50 21.56 34.03
C ASP A 510 -3.25 22.57 32.90
N PRO A 511 -2.00 23.03 32.72
CA PRO A 511 -1.66 24.06 31.74
C PRO A 511 -1.87 23.61 30.29
N GLU A 512 -1.88 22.30 30.03
CA GLU A 512 -2.12 21.72 28.71
C GLU A 512 -3.60 21.38 28.46
N ASN A 513 -4.49 21.66 29.41
CA ASN A 513 -5.90 21.27 29.39
C ASN A 513 -6.10 19.76 29.08
N ARG A 514 -5.22 18.92 29.64
CA ARG A 514 -5.17 17.47 29.46
C ARG A 514 -6.40 16.75 30.00
N TRP A 515 -7.01 17.31 31.05
CA TRP A 515 -8.23 16.84 31.71
C TRP A 515 -9.51 17.49 31.15
N LEU A 516 -9.38 18.31 30.09
CA LEU A 516 -10.48 18.89 29.32
C LEU A 516 -11.49 19.65 30.19
N ALA A 517 -10.98 20.55 31.03
CA ALA A 517 -11.79 21.44 31.84
C ALA A 517 -12.62 22.45 31.01
N HIS A 518 -12.22 22.64 29.75
CA HIS A 518 -12.88 23.40 28.70
C HIS A 518 -12.51 22.81 27.33
N PHE A 519 -13.18 23.23 26.26
CA PHE A 519 -12.79 22.80 24.92
C PHE A 519 -11.41 23.41 24.53
N PRO A 520 -10.50 22.65 23.91
CA PRO A 520 -9.21 23.18 23.48
C PRO A 520 -9.38 24.03 22.21
N LEU A 521 -8.90 25.27 22.23
CA LEU A 521 -8.78 26.07 21.00
C LEU A 521 -7.89 25.34 20.00
N ARG A 522 -8.42 25.10 18.80
CA ARG A 522 -7.74 24.34 17.77
C ARG A 522 -7.56 25.17 16.51
N ARG A 523 -6.32 25.34 16.06
CA ARG A 523 -6.04 25.98 14.78
C ARG A 523 -6.58 25.11 13.64
N LEU A 524 -7.19 25.74 12.64
CA LEU A 524 -7.64 25.05 11.43
C LEU A 524 -6.43 24.71 10.57
N GLU A 525 -6.34 23.44 10.14
CA GLU A 525 -5.39 23.03 9.10
C GLU A 525 -5.74 23.71 7.77
N PHE A 526 -4.81 23.74 6.82
CA PHE A 526 -5.03 24.43 5.53
C PHE A 526 -6.28 23.97 4.80
N GLU A 527 -6.52 22.66 4.75
CA GLU A 527 -7.70 22.06 4.11
C GLU A 527 -8.98 22.54 4.79
N GLN A 528 -8.99 22.60 6.12
CA GLN A 528 -10.14 23.07 6.91
C GLN A 528 -10.35 24.57 6.75
N LEU A 529 -9.28 25.37 6.76
CA LEU A 529 -9.33 26.81 6.58
C LEU A 529 -9.81 27.17 5.17
N ARG A 530 -9.34 26.46 4.14
CA ARG A 530 -9.81 26.61 2.76
C ARG A 530 -11.30 26.28 2.65
N ASP A 531 -11.75 25.17 3.23
CA ASP A 531 -13.16 24.77 3.21
C ASP A 531 -14.03 25.74 4.02
N ALA A 532 -13.52 26.30 5.14
CA ALA A 532 -14.18 27.34 5.92
C ALA A 532 -14.34 28.63 5.11
N LEU A 533 -13.29 29.07 4.40
CA LEU A 533 -13.34 30.24 3.49
C LEU A 533 -14.39 30.06 2.39
N LEU A 534 -14.50 28.86 1.80
CA LEU A 534 -15.49 28.52 0.79
C LEU A 534 -16.91 28.47 1.35
N THR A 535 -17.06 27.92 2.56
CA THR A 535 -18.35 27.83 3.25
C THR A 535 -18.87 29.21 3.62
N ALA A 536 -18.05 30.01 4.28
CA ALA A 536 -18.36 31.37 4.69
C ALA A 536 -18.81 32.25 3.51
N SER A 537 -18.12 32.14 2.37
CA SER A 537 -18.43 32.93 1.18
C SER A 537 -19.61 32.39 0.36
N GLY A 538 -20.21 31.26 0.77
CA GLY A 538 -21.27 30.57 0.02
C GLY A 538 -20.83 29.96 -1.30
N ARG A 539 -19.53 29.67 -1.49
CA ARG A 539 -18.97 29.14 -2.74
C ARG A 539 -18.63 27.65 -2.69
N LEU A 540 -18.59 27.04 -1.50
CA LEU A 540 -18.27 25.62 -1.35
C LEU A 540 -19.19 24.76 -2.23
N ASP A 541 -18.58 23.91 -3.04
CA ASP A 541 -19.27 22.85 -3.77
C ASP A 541 -19.33 21.58 -2.89
N PRO A 542 -20.52 21.21 -2.38
CA PRO A 542 -20.68 20.09 -1.46
C PRO A 542 -20.77 18.73 -2.17
N ARG A 543 -20.68 18.68 -3.52
CA ARG A 543 -20.79 17.43 -4.27
C ARG A 543 -19.77 16.40 -3.80
N MET A 544 -20.28 15.26 -3.40
CA MET A 544 -19.48 14.10 -3.01
C MET A 544 -19.09 13.25 -4.22
N ALA A 545 -18.02 12.47 -4.06
CA ALA A 545 -17.46 11.57 -5.07
C ALA A 545 -17.00 12.25 -6.37
N GLY A 546 -16.51 11.49 -7.34
CA GLY A 546 -15.99 12.02 -8.60
C GLY A 546 -14.48 12.36 -8.55
N PRO A 547 -13.91 12.83 -9.67
CA PRO A 547 -12.47 12.94 -9.84
C PRO A 547 -11.86 14.01 -8.92
N ALA A 548 -10.62 13.78 -8.50
CA ALA A 548 -9.84 14.78 -7.79
C ALA A 548 -9.46 15.93 -8.74
N VAL A 549 -9.33 17.14 -8.21
CA VAL A 549 -8.99 18.36 -8.95
C VAL A 549 -7.87 19.09 -8.22
N GLY A 550 -6.95 19.75 -8.93
CA GLY A 550 -5.87 20.49 -8.30
C GLY A 550 -6.41 21.49 -7.28
N LEU A 551 -5.96 21.39 -6.02
CA LEU A 551 -6.55 22.14 -4.91
C LEU A 551 -6.41 23.67 -5.07
N LEU A 552 -5.36 24.08 -5.79
CA LEU A 552 -4.99 25.48 -6.06
C LEU A 552 -5.40 25.94 -7.46
N GLU A 553 -6.15 25.13 -8.21
CA GLU A 553 -6.66 25.54 -9.52
C GLU A 553 -7.69 26.67 -9.39
N PRO A 554 -7.65 27.68 -10.28
CA PRO A 554 -8.65 28.74 -10.29
C PRO A 554 -10.07 28.16 -10.40
N ASN A 555 -11.01 28.73 -9.64
CA ASN A 555 -12.43 28.31 -9.58
C ASN A 555 -12.69 26.89 -9.04
N ASN A 556 -11.68 26.20 -8.49
CA ASN A 556 -11.95 24.97 -7.74
C ASN A 556 -12.57 25.32 -6.38
N HIS A 557 -13.85 25.04 -6.22
CA HIS A 557 -14.59 25.24 -4.96
C HIS A 557 -14.98 23.93 -4.26
N ARG A 558 -14.47 22.78 -4.73
CA ARG A 558 -14.76 21.50 -4.10
C ARG A 558 -14.14 21.43 -2.72
N ARG A 559 -14.76 20.63 -1.84
CA ARG A 559 -14.18 20.26 -0.54
C ARG A 559 -12.75 19.78 -0.72
N SER A 560 -11.87 20.19 0.17
CA SER A 560 -10.43 19.94 0.07
C SER A 560 -10.06 18.46 0.10
N VAL A 561 -10.95 17.60 0.64
CA VAL A 561 -10.83 16.13 0.58
C VAL A 561 -10.80 15.57 -0.85
N TYR A 562 -11.33 16.30 -1.84
CA TYR A 562 -11.26 15.94 -3.26
C TYR A 562 -10.10 16.63 -4.00
N GLY A 563 -9.13 17.18 -3.27
CA GLY A 563 -7.93 17.78 -3.82
C GLY A 563 -7.01 16.72 -4.44
N PHE A 564 -6.52 16.98 -5.65
CA PHE A 564 -5.48 16.16 -6.27
C PHE A 564 -4.13 16.42 -5.60
N VAL A 565 -3.47 15.35 -5.16
CA VAL A 565 -2.13 15.39 -4.57
C VAL A 565 -1.18 14.59 -5.46
N ASP A 566 -0.24 15.29 -6.08
CA ASP A 566 0.92 14.68 -6.69
C ASP A 566 1.93 14.35 -5.59
N ARG A 567 2.19 13.06 -5.38
CA ARG A 567 3.08 12.59 -4.31
C ARG A 567 4.54 12.90 -4.60
N GLN A 568 4.94 12.89 -5.87
CA GLN A 568 6.30 13.19 -6.29
C GLN A 568 6.55 14.71 -6.26
N PHE A 569 5.52 15.50 -6.59
CA PHE A 569 5.62 16.95 -6.74
C PHE A 569 4.60 17.69 -5.87
N LEU A 570 4.67 17.52 -4.55
CA LEU A 570 3.80 18.24 -3.62
C LEU A 570 4.01 19.78 -3.75
N PRO A 571 2.96 20.57 -4.06
CA PRO A 571 3.04 22.03 -4.23
C PRO A 571 3.64 22.75 -3.02
N GLY A 572 4.44 23.80 -3.27
CA GLY A 572 5.11 24.56 -2.21
C GLY A 572 4.16 25.24 -1.22
N VAL A 573 2.95 25.62 -1.65
CA VAL A 573 1.91 26.16 -0.76
C VAL A 573 1.52 25.12 0.28
N LEU A 574 1.24 23.87 -0.11
CA LEU A 574 0.88 22.81 0.84
C LEU A 574 2.00 22.55 1.86
N ARG A 575 3.26 22.55 1.40
CA ARG A 575 4.42 22.44 2.30
C ARG A 575 4.52 23.60 3.30
N THR A 576 4.18 24.81 2.86
CA THR A 576 4.21 26.02 3.71
C THR A 576 3.15 25.95 4.82
N PHE A 577 2.06 25.21 4.60
CA PHE A 577 1.00 24.98 5.58
C PHE A 577 1.04 23.57 6.18
N ASP A 578 2.25 23.03 6.36
CA ASP A 578 2.49 21.80 7.13
C ASP A 578 1.68 20.58 6.67
N PHE A 579 1.34 20.51 5.38
CA PHE A 579 0.63 19.37 4.81
C PHE A 579 1.41 18.08 5.05
N ALA A 580 0.70 16.99 5.38
CA ALA A 580 1.33 15.70 5.65
C ALA A 580 2.13 15.23 4.43
N ASN A 581 3.37 14.78 4.66
CA ASN A 581 4.18 14.20 3.61
C ASN A 581 3.48 12.94 3.07
N PRO A 582 3.09 12.90 1.77
CA PRO A 582 2.33 11.79 1.21
C PRO A 582 3.15 10.49 1.07
N ASP A 583 4.47 10.55 1.23
CA ASP A 583 5.38 9.40 1.11
C ASP A 583 5.68 8.73 2.45
N LEU A 584 5.16 9.26 3.57
CA LEU A 584 5.46 8.80 4.93
C LEU A 584 4.19 8.66 5.76
N HIS A 585 4.19 7.74 6.72
CA HIS A 585 3.17 7.74 7.77
C HIS A 585 3.39 8.92 8.73
N VAL A 586 2.44 9.85 8.72
CA VAL A 586 2.43 11.06 9.55
C VAL A 586 1.29 10.97 10.56
N ALA A 587 1.62 10.67 11.82
CA ALA A 587 0.64 10.53 12.90
C ALA A 587 0.10 11.87 13.45
N VAL A 588 0.96 12.89 13.39
CA VAL A 588 0.70 14.26 13.87
C VAL A 588 1.42 15.19 12.91
N ARG A 589 0.75 16.27 12.47
CA ARG A 589 1.37 17.34 11.70
C ARG A 589 1.97 18.35 12.68
N HIS A 590 3.22 18.75 12.47
CA HIS A 590 3.83 19.81 13.26
C HIS A 590 3.40 21.15 12.69
N GLU A 591 2.72 21.96 13.50
CA GLU A 591 2.29 23.29 13.07
C GLU A 591 3.45 24.28 13.12
N THR A 592 3.66 24.98 12.01
CA THR A 592 4.58 26.11 11.93
C THR A 592 3.80 27.42 11.84
N THR A 593 4.38 28.48 12.40
CA THR A 593 3.85 29.84 12.26
C THR A 593 4.92 30.66 11.55
N VAL A 594 4.78 30.75 10.22
CA VAL A 594 5.74 31.45 9.36
C VAL A 594 5.08 32.61 8.62
N PRO A 595 5.76 33.75 8.41
CA PRO A 595 5.17 34.92 7.75
C PRO A 595 4.56 34.63 6.38
N GLN A 596 5.11 33.65 5.66
CA GLN A 596 4.66 33.22 4.34
C GLN A 596 3.19 32.75 4.34
N GLN A 597 2.71 32.12 5.42
CA GLN A 597 1.32 31.69 5.55
C GLN A 597 0.37 32.90 5.57
N GLY A 598 0.70 33.93 6.36
CA GLY A 598 -0.09 35.17 6.39
C GLY A 598 0.00 35.95 5.08
N LEU A 599 1.20 36.05 4.51
CA LEU A 599 1.42 36.70 3.21
C LEU A 599 0.66 36.02 2.07
N TYR A 600 0.52 34.69 2.11
CA TYR A 600 -0.27 33.94 1.14
C TYR A 600 -1.74 34.40 1.15
N PHE A 601 -2.37 34.49 2.32
CA PHE A 601 -3.78 34.93 2.37
C PHE A 601 -3.95 36.44 2.17
N LEU A 602 -2.95 37.26 2.51
CA LEU A 602 -2.97 38.71 2.26
C LEU A 602 -2.85 39.06 0.77
N ASN A 603 -2.06 38.31 0.01
CA ASN A 603 -1.73 38.65 -1.39
C ASN A 603 -2.32 37.66 -2.41
N GLY A 604 -2.79 36.51 -1.95
CA GLY A 604 -3.32 35.45 -2.80
C GLY A 604 -4.72 35.78 -3.33
N THR A 605 -4.93 35.44 -4.59
CA THR A 605 -6.19 35.67 -5.31
C THR A 605 -7.36 34.90 -4.70
N PHE A 606 -7.07 33.71 -4.13
CA PHE A 606 -8.08 32.88 -3.49
C PHE A 606 -8.80 33.63 -2.35
N ALA A 607 -8.09 34.14 -1.36
CA ALA A 607 -8.71 34.85 -0.23
C ALA A 607 -9.45 36.13 -0.69
N ALA A 608 -8.86 36.85 -1.64
CA ALA A 608 -9.47 38.03 -2.24
C ALA A 608 -10.81 37.70 -2.92
N ASP A 609 -10.90 36.59 -3.65
CA ASP A 609 -12.14 36.15 -4.30
C ASP A 609 -13.24 35.78 -3.30
N GLN A 610 -12.86 35.23 -2.15
CA GLN A 610 -13.79 34.93 -1.07
C GLN A 610 -14.31 36.22 -0.41
N ALA A 611 -13.43 37.19 -0.18
CA ALA A 611 -13.78 38.51 0.32
C ALA A 611 -14.74 39.26 -0.63
N ARG A 612 -14.49 39.21 -1.95
CA ARG A 612 -15.38 39.74 -2.99
C ARG A 612 -16.78 39.13 -2.92
N SER A 613 -16.86 37.81 -2.78
CA SER A 613 -18.13 37.09 -2.66
C SER A 613 -18.90 37.47 -1.38
N LEU A 614 -18.21 37.50 -0.24
CA LEU A 614 -18.77 37.90 1.05
C LEU A 614 -19.34 39.31 1.01
N ALA A 615 -18.54 40.27 0.52
CA ALA A 615 -18.96 41.66 0.42
C ALA A 615 -20.22 41.82 -0.44
N ARG A 616 -20.33 41.10 -1.57
CA ARG A 616 -21.52 41.17 -2.44
C ARG A 616 -22.80 40.68 -1.76
N SER A 617 -22.71 39.63 -0.94
CA SER A 617 -23.88 38.96 -0.34
C SER A 617 -24.71 39.83 0.61
N GLY A 618 -24.14 40.91 1.15
CA GLY A 618 -24.80 41.86 2.05
C GLY A 618 -24.90 43.29 1.51
N ALA A 619 -24.70 43.51 0.21
CA ALA A 619 -24.58 44.85 -0.37
C ALA A 619 -25.86 45.72 -0.24
N ALA A 620 -27.04 45.09 -0.14
CA ALA A 620 -28.33 45.77 0.04
C ALA A 620 -28.65 46.13 1.52
N LEU A 621 -27.83 45.69 2.47
CA LEU A 621 -28.02 45.93 3.89
C LEU A 621 -27.48 47.31 4.30
N SER A 622 -28.01 47.88 5.39
CA SER A 622 -27.38 49.05 6.02
C SER A 622 -25.96 48.69 6.50
N PRO A 623 -25.03 49.67 6.63
CA PRO A 623 -23.65 49.39 7.05
C PRO A 623 -23.55 48.56 8.33
N THR A 624 -24.32 48.92 9.36
CA THR A 624 -24.40 48.18 10.63
C THR A 624 -24.94 46.75 10.44
N ALA A 625 -26.02 46.60 9.68
CA ALA A 625 -26.59 45.28 9.40
C ALA A 625 -25.64 44.40 8.59
N ARG A 626 -24.85 45.00 7.69
CA ARG A 626 -23.82 44.32 6.91
C ARG A 626 -22.66 43.83 7.76
N ILE A 627 -22.21 44.62 8.74
CA ILE A 627 -21.20 44.17 9.72
C ILE A 627 -21.72 43.00 10.55
N HIS A 628 -22.98 43.05 11.00
CA HIS A 628 -23.60 41.94 11.71
C HIS A 628 -23.72 40.68 10.85
N ASP A 629 -24.11 40.80 9.57
CA ASP A 629 -24.19 39.68 8.63
C ASP A 629 -22.82 39.02 8.43
N LEU A 630 -21.76 39.81 8.23
CA LEU A 630 -20.39 39.30 8.13
C LEU A 630 -19.97 38.53 9.38
N HIS A 631 -20.21 39.08 10.59
CA HIS A 631 -19.86 38.38 11.83
C HIS A 631 -20.65 37.08 12.01
N ARG A 632 -21.94 37.04 11.63
CA ARG A 632 -22.73 35.81 11.70
C ARG A 632 -22.23 34.73 10.74
N ARG A 633 -21.80 35.11 9.54
CA ARG A 633 -21.26 34.16 8.55
C ARG A 633 -19.88 33.64 8.93
N LEU A 634 -19.03 34.50 9.49
CA LEU A 634 -17.63 34.19 9.78
C LEU A 634 -17.42 33.56 11.15
N PHE A 635 -18.14 34.05 12.16
CA PHE A 635 -17.91 33.71 13.57
C PHE A 635 -19.14 33.09 14.25
N GLN A 636 -20.24 32.88 13.51
CA GLN A 636 -21.50 32.32 14.01
C GLN A 636 -22.11 33.06 15.21
N ARG A 637 -21.76 34.35 15.38
CA ARG A 637 -22.27 35.23 16.43
C ARG A 637 -22.56 36.63 15.88
N ALA A 638 -23.29 37.42 16.66
CA ALA A 638 -23.45 38.84 16.34
C ALA A 638 -22.16 39.63 16.62
N ALA A 639 -21.90 40.66 15.82
CA ALA A 639 -20.89 41.68 16.11
C ALA A 639 -21.17 42.36 17.45
N ARG A 640 -20.12 42.56 18.24
CA ARG A 640 -20.14 43.35 19.48
C ARG A 640 -20.24 44.85 19.14
N PRO A 641 -20.75 45.69 20.05
CA PRO A 641 -20.85 47.14 19.80
C PRO A 641 -19.51 47.78 19.36
N SER A 642 -18.39 47.38 19.95
CA SER A 642 -17.06 47.85 19.56
C SER A 642 -16.67 47.41 18.14
N GLU A 643 -16.97 46.17 17.75
CA GLU A 643 -16.68 45.64 16.40
C GLU A 643 -17.50 46.35 15.31
N ILE A 644 -18.72 46.79 15.65
CA ILE A 644 -19.52 47.63 14.77
C ILE A 644 -18.85 48.98 14.58
N THR A 645 -18.44 49.63 15.68
CA THR A 645 -17.74 50.92 15.62
C THR A 645 -16.46 50.82 14.80
N ASP A 646 -15.61 49.83 15.09
CA ASP A 646 -14.34 49.60 14.39
C ASP A 646 -14.55 49.30 12.90
N GLY A 647 -15.55 48.48 12.57
CA GLY A 647 -15.87 48.14 11.18
C GLY A 647 -16.37 49.34 10.37
N LEU A 648 -17.22 50.19 10.96
CA LEU A 648 -17.69 51.41 10.30
C LEU A 648 -16.54 52.41 10.07
N GLN A 649 -15.67 52.57 11.06
CA GLN A 649 -14.48 53.42 10.94
C GLN A 649 -13.51 52.89 9.88
N PHE A 650 -13.29 51.58 9.83
CA PHE A 650 -12.41 50.96 8.85
C PHE A 650 -12.90 51.22 7.41
N VAL A 651 -14.19 50.98 7.15
CA VAL A 651 -14.77 51.18 5.81
C VAL A 651 -14.69 52.65 5.38
N ALA A 652 -15.05 53.58 6.28
CA ALA A 652 -14.97 55.02 6.00
C ALA A 652 -13.51 55.50 5.75
N ALA A 653 -12.54 54.96 6.49
CA ALA A 653 -11.13 55.26 6.27
C ALA A 653 -10.65 54.71 4.91
N ALA A 654 -11.07 53.51 4.51
CA ALA A 654 -10.72 52.92 3.24
C ALA A 654 -11.35 53.64 2.02
N GLU A 655 -12.51 54.28 2.19
CA GLU A 655 -13.15 55.13 1.16
C GLU A 655 -12.37 56.43 0.89
N THR A 656 -11.69 56.97 1.90
CA THR A 656 -10.96 58.25 1.83
C THR A 656 -9.46 58.09 1.60
N ALA A 657 -8.95 56.86 1.62
CA ALA A 657 -7.54 56.56 1.47
C ALA A 657 -7.05 56.87 0.03
N PRO A 658 -5.99 57.69 -0.14
CA PRO A 658 -5.43 57.98 -1.46
C PRO A 658 -4.92 56.69 -2.13
N ASP A 659 -4.99 56.64 -3.47
CA ASP A 659 -4.33 55.59 -4.25
C ASP A 659 -2.83 55.62 -3.94
N ARG A 660 -2.35 54.59 -3.23
CA ARG A 660 -0.91 54.42 -3.01
C ARG A 660 -0.26 54.02 -4.34
N PRO A 661 0.92 54.56 -4.67
CA PRO A 661 1.67 54.09 -5.84
C PRO A 661 2.01 52.61 -5.64
N VAL A 662 1.38 51.75 -6.45
CA VAL A 662 1.71 50.33 -6.52
C VAL A 662 2.98 50.23 -7.36
N LEU A 663 4.02 49.55 -6.84
CA LEU A 663 5.13 49.11 -7.69
C LEU A 663 4.53 48.42 -8.93
N PRO A 664 5.06 48.65 -10.15
CA PRO A 664 4.46 48.07 -11.36
C PRO A 664 4.21 46.56 -11.15
N PRO A 665 2.97 46.08 -11.32
CA PRO A 665 2.65 44.70 -11.02
C PRO A 665 3.49 43.78 -11.90
N ILE A 666 4.09 42.74 -11.31
CA ILE A 666 4.65 41.63 -12.08
C ILE A 666 3.45 40.77 -12.51
N GLY A 667 2.78 41.16 -13.59
CA GLY A 667 1.59 40.47 -14.12
C GLY A 667 0.43 41.41 -14.47
N PRO A 668 -0.69 40.86 -14.98
CA PRO A 668 -1.88 41.67 -15.27
C PRO A 668 -2.41 42.33 -13.98
N PRO A 669 -2.87 43.60 -14.05
CA PRO A 669 -3.36 44.30 -12.87
C PRO A 669 -4.65 43.64 -12.35
N GLU A 670 -4.61 43.14 -11.12
CA GLU A 670 -5.84 42.74 -10.45
C GLU A 670 -6.63 43.97 -9.97
N PRO A 671 -7.97 43.97 -10.08
CA PRO A 671 -8.77 45.06 -9.56
C PRO A 671 -8.65 45.15 -8.04
N ARG A 672 -8.35 46.37 -7.57
CA ARG A 672 -8.26 46.71 -6.14
C ARG A 672 -9.56 46.32 -5.44
N LEU A 673 -9.45 45.72 -4.25
CA LEU A 673 -10.60 45.44 -3.40
C LEU A 673 -11.26 46.76 -2.98
N SER A 674 -12.59 46.84 -3.10
CA SER A 674 -13.40 47.93 -2.56
C SER A 674 -13.30 47.98 -1.01
N PRO A 675 -13.66 49.10 -0.35
CA PRO A 675 -13.59 49.22 1.11
C PRO A 675 -14.26 48.08 1.88
N TRP A 676 -15.44 47.64 1.42
CA TRP A 676 -16.15 46.50 2.01
C TRP A 676 -15.49 45.15 1.73
N GLU A 677 -14.85 44.99 0.57
CA GLU A 677 -14.08 43.80 0.25
C GLU A 677 -12.78 43.75 1.06
N GLN A 678 -12.12 44.89 1.28
CA GLN A 678 -10.98 44.99 2.20
C GLN A 678 -11.40 44.64 3.64
N TYR A 679 -12.54 45.13 4.10
CA TYR A 679 -13.04 44.80 5.44
C TYR A 679 -13.34 43.30 5.58
N ALA A 680 -14.05 42.71 4.61
CA ALA A 680 -14.30 41.27 4.59
C ALA A 680 -12.97 40.48 4.55
N HIS A 681 -11.99 40.93 3.76
CA HIS A 681 -10.67 40.30 3.66
C HIS A 681 -9.93 40.34 4.99
N VAL A 682 -9.94 41.46 5.72
CA VAL A 682 -9.34 41.54 7.06
C VAL A 682 -10.01 40.57 8.03
N LEU A 683 -11.34 40.45 8.02
CA LEU A 683 -12.04 39.51 8.90
C LEU A 683 -11.66 38.05 8.62
N LEU A 684 -11.49 37.67 7.35
CA LEU A 684 -11.02 36.33 6.95
C LEU A 684 -9.61 35.99 7.46
N LEU A 685 -8.81 36.99 7.80
CA LEU A 685 -7.43 36.83 8.27
C LEU A 685 -7.30 36.90 9.79
N THR A 686 -8.42 37.06 10.51
CA THR A 686 -8.39 37.12 11.98
C THR A 686 -8.10 35.75 12.59
N ASN A 687 -7.50 35.76 13.77
CA ASN A 687 -7.34 34.53 14.56
C ASN A 687 -8.70 33.91 14.90
N GLU A 688 -9.75 34.71 15.12
CA GLU A 688 -11.08 34.17 15.40
C GLU A 688 -11.61 33.31 14.23
N PHE A 689 -11.26 33.64 12.98
CA PHE A 689 -11.63 32.81 11.83
C PHE A 689 -10.75 31.56 11.66
N ALA A 690 -9.48 31.65 12.05
CA ALA A 690 -8.50 30.59 11.85
C ALA A 690 -8.50 29.50 12.94
N PHE A 691 -9.33 29.64 13.98
CA PHE A 691 -9.41 28.72 15.10
C PHE A 691 -10.85 28.22 15.30
N ALA A 692 -10.98 26.95 15.69
CA ALA A 692 -12.22 26.37 16.18
C ALA A 692 -12.28 26.51 17.72
N ASP A 693 -13.43 26.97 18.20
CA ASP A 693 -13.83 27.13 19.61
C ASP A 693 -15.01 26.21 19.92
#